data_AF-A0AB39XCJ6-F1
#
_entry.id   AF-A0AB39XCJ6-F1
#
_cell.length_a   1.000
_cell.length_b   1.000
_cell.length_c   1.000
_cell.angle_alpha   90.00
_cell.angle_beta   90.00
_cell.angle_gamma   90.00
#
_symmetry.space_group_name_H-M   'P 1'
#
loop_
_entity.id
_entity.type
_entity.pdbx_description
1 polymer ?
#
loop_
_entity_poly.entity_id
_entity_poly.type
_entity_poly.pdbx_seq_one_letter_code
_entity_poly.pdbx_strand_id
1 'polypeptide(L)'
;MLHQAEFTRLRAQIRIARNVYTGLAQFKRDADVAQVRRLLPLLLSYPGYRKVFWPFPLPKSYGQLGAGGVPLITKFAREFVWTIQCLLPYCETISSFLEYKRLYENHLLMGDVDSITRVLSEIEEKFGVSLWLAEARINFLQTFRGYDEQVKFADELAVRRGTHPLIRFLISWISSRASQRIAPNEFYKLLHDVVPIDNGFTALTHVVLGQHELPSERIAASALAYADIFPVVDRYLISISIAQAALTSFDFDDETKATLSDELFSLFRRVPSVDAARLLAFLGDDRAADYLSFPLVDLQDLYTRGDYTLALDKATAVQDSDSSIEALGVQLSSALQLSVEVDRYQVLSDTSPIKNIAADLARLIAFDQEADEAATRLSKIALTSSNCAWSSSLSLVLERYYFDDRLATRSTRSLFHALRSQNNLPSMIFAYHQGPPTGSIEAIKRYPHSQTCALVLATIGHANWDSTVLDSVPADRVRKWQAISQVRQGSPAGAVKTLMPLYERRASDSRWHDVGRLLAGGLLGAGDLHRCCEVSVQLFGLTRCFAKLLPLRALLSRLVSASEALEEPNPSFFGVLAVVLAFDIYSRYVSSEYDEYKADVMECVKRWEQCEKHGVDTSFLPNNSDRQISKSCKRCLRPPSVSGLRSCHSRSP
;
A
#
# COMPACT_ATOMS: atom_id res chain seq x y z
N MET A 1 13.09 14.85 -45.03
CA MET A 1 13.16 13.84 -46.11
C MET A 1 13.52 12.44 -45.60
N LEU A 2 14.51 12.28 -44.70
CA LEU A 2 14.92 10.96 -44.17
C LEU A 2 13.78 10.16 -43.50
N HIS A 3 12.96 10.78 -42.66
CA HIS A 3 11.82 10.11 -42.01
C HIS A 3 10.77 9.59 -43.00
N GLN A 4 10.55 10.29 -44.11
CA GLN A 4 9.57 9.87 -45.12
C GLN A 4 10.05 8.63 -45.88
N ALA A 5 11.34 8.54 -46.15
CA ALA A 5 11.95 7.37 -46.78
C ALA A 5 11.90 6.14 -45.86
N GLU A 6 12.26 6.32 -44.58
CA GLU A 6 12.17 5.28 -43.55
C GLU A 6 10.73 4.77 -43.40
N PHE A 7 9.76 5.68 -43.28
CA PHE A 7 8.34 5.32 -43.19
C PHE A 7 7.82 4.60 -44.45
N THR A 8 8.26 5.01 -45.64
CA THR A 8 7.88 4.34 -46.89
C THR A 8 8.40 2.90 -46.94
N ARG A 9 9.63 2.67 -46.48
CA ARG A 9 10.21 1.32 -46.35
C ARG A 9 9.42 0.47 -45.35
N LEU A 10 9.09 1.03 -44.18
CA LEU A 10 8.27 0.33 -43.18
C LEU A 10 6.90 -0.06 -43.74
N ARG A 11 6.21 0.85 -44.45
CA ARG A 11 4.93 0.52 -45.08
C ARG A 11 5.05 -0.60 -46.12
N ALA A 12 6.13 -0.61 -46.90
CA ALA A 12 6.40 -1.70 -47.83
C ALA A 12 6.59 -3.03 -47.09
N GLN A 13 7.35 -3.05 -45.99
CA GLN A 13 7.52 -4.23 -45.14
C GLN A 13 6.18 -4.73 -44.57
N ILE A 14 5.33 -3.83 -44.04
CA ILE A 14 4.01 -4.20 -43.51
C ILE A 14 3.10 -4.77 -44.61
N ARG A 15 3.22 -4.29 -45.85
CA ARG A 15 2.45 -4.79 -47.01
C ARG A 15 2.94 -6.14 -47.53
N ILE A 16 4.24 -6.40 -47.42
CA ILE A 16 4.86 -7.69 -47.79
C ILE A 16 4.49 -8.77 -46.77
N ALA A 17 4.26 -8.39 -45.51
CA ALA A 17 3.72 -9.30 -44.51
C ALA A 17 2.33 -9.81 -44.92
N ARG A 18 2.00 -11.05 -44.51
CA ARG A 18 0.74 -11.75 -44.87
C ARG A 18 -0.52 -10.90 -44.67
N ASN A 19 -0.54 -10.05 -43.64
CA ASN A 19 -1.57 -9.05 -43.43
C ASN A 19 -1.01 -7.89 -42.58
N VAL A 20 -1.79 -6.80 -42.50
CA VAL A 20 -1.40 -5.57 -41.78
C VAL A 20 -1.05 -5.85 -40.32
N TYR A 21 -1.81 -6.70 -39.63
CA TYR A 21 -1.55 -7.07 -38.24
C TYR A 21 -0.18 -7.75 -38.10
N THR A 22 0.13 -8.75 -38.94
CA THR A 22 1.42 -9.44 -38.93
C THR A 22 2.58 -8.48 -39.17
N GLY A 23 2.43 -7.54 -40.11
CA GLY A 23 3.45 -6.52 -40.38
C GLY A 23 3.66 -5.56 -39.21
N LEU A 24 2.59 -5.11 -38.55
CA LEU A 24 2.67 -4.26 -37.36
C LEU A 24 3.28 -5.01 -36.16
N ALA A 25 2.95 -6.30 -35.99
CA ALA A 25 3.53 -7.15 -34.95
C ALA A 25 5.04 -7.33 -35.18
N GLN A 26 5.47 -7.59 -36.42
CA GLN A 26 6.89 -7.64 -36.79
C GLN A 26 7.59 -6.31 -36.48
N PHE A 27 6.99 -5.18 -36.87
CA PHE A 27 7.52 -3.86 -36.53
C PHE A 27 7.67 -3.66 -35.02
N LYS A 28 6.65 -3.99 -34.21
CA LYS A 28 6.71 -3.88 -32.75
C LYS A 28 7.86 -4.71 -32.15
N ARG A 29 8.09 -5.91 -32.67
CA ARG A 29 9.15 -6.84 -32.23
C ARG A 29 10.55 -6.40 -32.63
N ASP A 30 10.70 -5.85 -33.82
CA ASP A 30 12.01 -5.66 -34.43
C ASP A 30 12.50 -4.21 -34.28
N ALA A 31 11.58 -3.25 -34.10
CA ALA A 31 11.93 -1.84 -33.94
C ALA A 31 12.54 -1.52 -32.57
N ASP A 32 13.54 -0.64 -32.56
CA ASP A 32 14.04 -0.04 -31.32
C ASP A 32 13.10 1.07 -30.80
N VAL A 33 13.36 1.56 -29.58
CA VAL A 33 12.56 2.62 -28.94
C VAL A 33 12.51 3.90 -29.79
N ALA A 34 13.62 4.27 -30.42
CA ALA A 34 13.71 5.49 -31.22
C ALA A 34 12.90 5.36 -32.52
N GLN A 35 12.89 4.19 -33.15
CA GLN A 35 12.08 3.88 -34.32
C GLN A 35 10.60 3.89 -33.98
N VAL A 36 10.19 3.32 -32.84
CA VAL A 36 8.78 3.37 -32.39
C VAL A 36 8.32 4.82 -32.24
N ARG A 37 9.08 5.66 -31.52
CA ARG A 37 8.78 7.10 -31.33
C ARG A 37 8.58 7.84 -32.66
N ARG A 38 9.44 7.58 -33.65
CA ARG A 38 9.40 8.29 -34.93
C ARG A 38 8.30 7.80 -35.87
N LEU A 39 8.11 6.48 -35.96
CA LEU A 39 7.31 5.87 -37.03
C LEU A 39 5.89 5.50 -36.59
N LEU A 40 5.65 5.22 -35.31
CA LEU A 40 4.32 4.85 -34.82
C LEU A 40 3.30 5.99 -34.95
N PRO A 41 3.62 7.27 -34.61
CA PRO A 41 2.68 8.37 -34.85
C PRO A 41 2.30 8.51 -36.33
N LEU A 42 3.27 8.27 -37.23
CA LEU A 42 3.01 8.26 -38.67
C LEU A 42 2.05 7.12 -39.03
N LEU A 43 2.24 5.90 -38.53
CA LEU A 43 1.30 4.80 -38.76
C LEU A 43 -0.12 5.14 -38.27
N LEU A 44 -0.25 5.68 -37.06
CA LEU A 44 -1.54 6.04 -36.45
C LEU A 44 -2.28 7.13 -37.21
N SER A 45 -1.58 7.96 -37.98
CA SER A 45 -2.21 8.97 -38.85
C SER A 45 -2.95 8.38 -40.06
N TYR A 46 -2.66 7.14 -40.47
CA TYR A 46 -3.33 6.49 -41.60
C TYR A 46 -4.50 5.61 -41.11
N PRO A 47 -5.72 5.79 -41.66
CA PRO A 47 -6.91 5.05 -41.22
C PRO A 47 -6.77 3.53 -41.24
N GLY A 48 -6.09 2.97 -42.25
CA GLY A 48 -5.93 1.52 -42.40
C GLY A 48 -5.10 0.87 -41.29
N TYR A 49 -4.05 1.54 -40.82
CA TYR A 49 -3.29 1.07 -39.66
C TYR A 49 -4.04 1.39 -38.36
N ARG A 50 -4.57 2.61 -38.24
CA ARG A 50 -5.32 3.07 -37.05
C ARG A 50 -6.45 2.11 -36.67
N LYS A 51 -7.18 1.55 -37.65
CA LYS A 51 -8.26 0.57 -37.40
C LYS A 51 -7.79 -0.72 -36.73
N VAL A 52 -6.53 -1.11 -36.89
CA VAL A 52 -5.95 -2.29 -36.19
C VAL A 52 -5.69 -1.96 -34.72
N PHE A 53 -5.14 -0.77 -34.43
CA PHE A 53 -4.89 -0.31 -33.07
C PHE A 53 -6.19 0.01 -32.32
N TRP A 54 -7.09 0.72 -33.01
CA TRP A 54 -8.29 1.33 -32.45
C TRP A 54 -9.50 1.09 -33.36
N PRO A 55 -10.01 -0.15 -33.46
CA PRO A 55 -11.25 -0.40 -34.17
C PRO A 55 -12.40 0.42 -33.58
N PHE A 56 -12.44 0.49 -32.25
CA PHE A 56 -13.42 1.24 -31.47
C PHE A 56 -12.72 1.95 -30.29
N PRO A 57 -12.12 3.13 -30.50
CA PRO A 57 -11.43 3.84 -29.41
C PRO A 57 -12.36 4.22 -28.26
N LEU A 58 -13.63 4.52 -28.59
CA LEU A 58 -14.74 4.85 -27.69
C LEU A 58 -15.94 3.93 -28.03
N PRO A 59 -15.94 2.69 -27.55
CA PRO A 59 -16.89 1.68 -27.99
C PRO A 59 -18.30 1.99 -27.48
N LYS A 60 -19.31 1.78 -28.31
CA LYS A 60 -20.72 2.05 -27.98
C LYS A 60 -21.46 0.84 -27.39
N SER A 61 -20.80 -0.33 -27.36
CA SER A 61 -21.35 -1.53 -26.73
C SER A 61 -20.24 -2.46 -26.24
N TYR A 62 -20.54 -3.30 -25.24
CA TYR A 62 -19.57 -4.22 -24.66
C TYR A 62 -19.03 -5.26 -25.66
N GLY A 63 -19.78 -5.56 -26.73
CA GLY A 63 -19.34 -6.42 -27.83
C GLY A 63 -18.23 -5.83 -28.70
N GLN A 64 -17.95 -4.52 -28.58
CA GLN A 64 -16.86 -3.84 -29.28
C GLN A 64 -15.56 -3.82 -28.46
N LEU A 65 -15.60 -4.22 -27.18
CA LEU A 65 -14.41 -4.29 -26.34
C LEU A 65 -13.51 -5.46 -26.74
N GLY A 66 -12.20 -5.28 -26.67
CA GLY A 66 -11.22 -6.33 -27.01
C GLY A 66 -11.04 -6.57 -28.51
N ALA A 67 -11.58 -5.70 -29.38
CA ALA A 67 -11.55 -5.91 -30.83
C ALA A 67 -10.21 -5.52 -31.50
N GLY A 68 -9.31 -4.84 -30.79
CA GLY A 68 -8.13 -4.18 -31.37
C GLY A 68 -6.80 -4.59 -30.72
N GLY A 69 -5.77 -3.82 -31.07
CA GLY A 69 -4.45 -3.93 -30.46
C GLY A 69 -3.49 -4.84 -31.22
N VAL A 70 -2.22 -4.83 -30.79
CA VAL A 70 -1.17 -5.72 -31.29
C VAL A 70 -0.45 -6.33 -30.07
N PRO A 71 -1.09 -7.28 -29.36
CA PRO A 71 -0.56 -7.88 -28.14
C PRO A 71 0.61 -8.83 -28.46
N LEU A 72 1.74 -8.26 -28.82
CA LEU A 72 3.01 -8.94 -28.97
C LEU A 72 3.96 -8.46 -27.87
N ILE A 73 4.56 -9.41 -27.16
CA ILE A 73 5.41 -9.16 -26.00
C ILE A 73 6.81 -8.77 -26.47
N THR A 74 7.33 -7.65 -25.96
CA THR A 74 8.73 -7.24 -26.14
C THR A 74 9.37 -6.93 -24.78
N LYS A 75 10.24 -5.90 -24.71
CA LYS A 75 10.82 -5.41 -23.44
C LYS A 75 9.89 -4.37 -22.82
N PHE A 76 9.93 -4.21 -21.50
CA PHE A 76 9.02 -3.30 -20.80
C PHE A 76 9.09 -1.87 -21.31
N ALA A 77 10.31 -1.31 -21.44
CA ALA A 77 10.51 0.04 -21.97
C ALA A 77 9.86 0.25 -23.34
N ARG A 78 9.95 -0.74 -24.23
CA ARG A 78 9.37 -0.65 -25.58
C ARG A 78 7.85 -0.77 -25.56
N GLU A 79 7.30 -1.69 -24.77
CA GLU A 79 5.85 -1.80 -24.58
C GLU A 79 5.25 -0.51 -23.99
N PHE A 80 5.99 0.12 -23.08
CA PHE A 80 5.60 1.40 -22.50
C PHE A 80 5.61 2.50 -23.55
N VAL A 81 6.71 2.69 -24.28
CA VAL A 81 6.79 3.66 -25.39
C VAL A 81 5.67 3.42 -26.40
N TRP A 82 5.47 2.17 -26.84
CA TRP A 82 4.42 1.80 -27.78
C TRP A 82 3.03 2.23 -27.29
N THR A 83 2.73 1.94 -26.03
CA THR A 83 1.47 2.27 -25.39
C THR A 83 1.27 3.78 -25.30
N ILE A 84 2.26 4.51 -24.77
CA ILE A 84 2.17 5.97 -24.61
C ILE A 84 1.95 6.64 -25.97
N GLN A 85 2.73 6.26 -26.98
CA GLN A 85 2.60 6.78 -28.33
C GLN A 85 1.21 6.48 -28.95
N CYS A 86 0.60 5.34 -28.62
CA CYS A 86 -0.78 5.04 -29.02
C CYS A 86 -1.83 5.93 -28.33
N LEU A 87 -1.57 6.38 -27.09
CA LEU A 87 -2.48 7.21 -26.29
C LEU A 87 -2.36 8.70 -26.60
N LEU A 88 -1.20 9.18 -27.05
CA LEU A 88 -0.97 10.60 -27.35
C LEU A 88 -2.02 11.25 -28.29
N PRO A 89 -2.57 10.57 -29.32
CA PRO A 89 -3.64 11.15 -30.13
C PRO A 89 -4.95 11.42 -29.39
N TYR A 90 -5.14 10.88 -28.18
CA TYR A 90 -6.38 10.94 -27.40
C TYR A 90 -6.23 11.66 -26.05
N CYS A 91 -5.16 12.45 -25.86
CA CYS A 91 -4.91 13.15 -24.59
C CYS A 91 -6.12 13.98 -24.12
N GLU A 92 -6.78 14.74 -25.00
CA GLU A 92 -7.96 15.54 -24.62
C GLU A 92 -9.11 14.67 -24.09
N THR A 93 -9.35 13.53 -24.74
CA THR A 93 -10.36 12.56 -24.31
C THR A 93 -10.01 11.96 -22.94
N ILE A 94 -8.73 11.61 -22.74
CA ILE A 94 -8.25 11.06 -21.47
C ILE A 94 -8.38 12.10 -20.36
N SER A 95 -7.91 13.33 -20.58
CA SER A 95 -8.00 14.43 -19.60
C SER A 95 -9.44 14.68 -19.18
N SER A 96 -10.36 14.80 -20.16
CA SER A 96 -11.78 14.98 -19.86
C SER A 96 -12.37 13.78 -19.10
N PHE A 97 -12.02 12.56 -19.47
CA PHE A 97 -12.46 11.37 -18.74
C PHE A 97 -11.98 11.36 -17.28
N LEU A 98 -10.75 11.79 -16.99
CA LEU A 98 -10.21 11.83 -15.63
C LEU A 98 -10.95 12.82 -14.72
N GLU A 99 -11.41 13.95 -15.25
CA GLU A 99 -12.28 14.89 -14.52
C GLU A 99 -13.61 14.22 -14.14
N TYR A 100 -14.24 13.55 -15.10
CA TYR A 100 -15.47 12.79 -14.89
C TYR A 100 -15.31 11.64 -13.90
N LYS A 101 -14.18 10.91 -13.98
CA LYS A 101 -13.80 9.87 -13.01
C LYS A 101 -13.68 10.44 -11.60
N ARG A 102 -13.04 11.60 -11.43
CA ARG A 102 -12.93 12.27 -10.12
C ARG A 102 -14.30 12.68 -9.57
N LEU A 103 -15.19 13.23 -10.40
CA LEU A 103 -16.55 13.56 -10.00
C LEU A 103 -17.32 12.31 -9.53
N TYR A 104 -17.27 11.23 -10.31
CA TYR A 104 -17.88 9.95 -9.93
C TYR A 104 -17.34 9.46 -8.58
N GLU A 105 -16.02 9.47 -8.38
CA GLU A 105 -15.38 8.99 -7.16
C GLU A 105 -15.80 9.79 -5.92
N ASN A 106 -15.89 11.12 -6.06
CA ASN A 106 -16.36 12.00 -4.99
C ASN A 106 -17.83 11.74 -4.64
N HIS A 107 -18.71 11.64 -5.64
CA HIS A 107 -20.13 11.35 -5.40
C HIS A 107 -20.34 9.93 -4.83
N LEU A 108 -19.57 8.95 -5.29
CA LEU A 108 -19.56 7.59 -4.75
C LEU A 108 -19.18 7.61 -3.26
N LEU A 109 -18.10 8.29 -2.91
CA LEU A 109 -17.62 8.40 -1.53
C LEU A 109 -18.66 9.07 -0.62
N MET A 110 -19.35 10.10 -1.12
CA MET A 110 -20.40 10.82 -0.38
C MET A 110 -21.74 10.07 -0.32
N GLY A 111 -21.97 9.12 -1.23
CA GLY A 111 -23.24 8.39 -1.32
C GLY A 111 -24.36 9.18 -2.02
N ASP A 112 -24.01 10.11 -2.91
CA ASP A 112 -24.98 10.90 -3.70
C ASP A 112 -25.45 10.11 -4.94
N VAL A 113 -26.50 9.30 -4.74
CA VAL A 113 -27.03 8.35 -5.75
C VAL A 113 -27.43 9.04 -7.06
N ASP A 114 -28.05 10.23 -6.98
CA ASP A 114 -28.56 10.94 -8.15
C ASP A 114 -27.42 11.50 -8.99
N SER A 115 -26.42 12.10 -8.34
CA SER A 115 -25.22 12.59 -9.03
C SER A 115 -24.38 11.45 -9.61
N ILE A 116 -24.23 10.33 -8.90
CA ILE A 116 -23.54 9.15 -9.44
C ILE A 116 -24.21 8.68 -10.73
N THR A 117 -25.53 8.51 -10.71
CA THR A 117 -26.29 7.99 -11.86
C THR A 117 -26.12 8.91 -13.08
N ARG A 118 -26.26 10.21 -12.88
CA ARG A 118 -26.06 11.24 -13.92
C ARG A 118 -24.64 11.22 -14.49
N VAL A 119 -23.61 11.21 -13.63
CA VAL A 119 -22.21 11.20 -14.06
C VAL A 119 -21.89 9.91 -14.83
N LEU A 120 -22.38 8.74 -14.40
CA LEU A 120 -22.18 7.48 -15.13
C LEU A 120 -22.85 7.50 -16.52
N SER A 121 -24.03 8.11 -16.65
CA SER A 121 -24.69 8.30 -17.95
C SER A 121 -23.89 9.23 -18.86
N GLU A 122 -23.40 10.36 -18.33
CA GLU A 122 -22.57 11.30 -19.11
C GLU A 122 -21.24 10.64 -19.55
N ILE A 123 -20.64 9.79 -18.71
CA ILE A 123 -19.45 9.04 -19.07
C ILE A 123 -19.74 8.06 -20.23
N GLU A 124 -20.82 7.29 -20.14
CA GLU A 124 -21.20 6.35 -21.20
C GLU A 124 -21.48 7.06 -22.53
N GLU A 125 -22.16 8.21 -22.48
CA GLU A 125 -22.47 8.99 -23.67
C GLU A 125 -21.20 9.51 -24.36
N LYS A 126 -20.32 10.18 -23.59
CA LYS A 126 -19.12 10.84 -24.09
C LYS A 126 -18.00 9.86 -24.45
N PHE A 127 -17.72 8.89 -23.60
CA PHE A 127 -16.55 8.01 -23.71
C PHE A 127 -16.91 6.60 -24.19
N GLY A 128 -18.21 6.27 -24.23
CA GLY A 128 -18.66 4.92 -24.54
C GLY A 128 -18.60 4.00 -23.32
N VAL A 129 -18.75 2.70 -23.57
CA VAL A 129 -18.57 1.69 -22.55
C VAL A 129 -17.09 1.37 -22.35
N SER A 130 -16.74 0.90 -21.17
CA SER A 130 -15.39 0.49 -20.82
C SER A 130 -15.43 -0.55 -19.71
N LEU A 131 -14.30 -1.21 -19.44
CA LEU A 131 -14.15 -2.07 -18.28
C LEU A 131 -14.28 -1.24 -16.99
N TRP A 132 -13.70 -0.04 -16.95
CA TRP A 132 -13.88 0.89 -15.83
C TRP A 132 -15.37 1.22 -15.58
N LEU A 133 -16.16 1.47 -16.63
CA LEU A 133 -17.58 1.78 -16.48
C LEU A 133 -18.38 0.57 -15.95
N ALA A 134 -18.03 -0.64 -16.39
CA ALA A 134 -18.63 -1.86 -15.85
C ALA A 134 -18.34 -2.02 -14.35
N GLU A 135 -17.09 -1.80 -13.94
CA GLU A 135 -16.69 -1.82 -12.53
C GLU A 135 -17.43 -0.76 -11.71
N ALA A 136 -17.49 0.48 -12.21
CA ALA A 136 -18.19 1.56 -11.55
C ALA A 136 -19.68 1.24 -11.33
N ARG A 137 -20.34 0.67 -12.35
CA ARG A 137 -21.75 0.22 -12.25
C ARG A 137 -21.91 -0.95 -11.25
N ILE A 138 -21.02 -1.94 -11.28
CA ILE A 138 -21.03 -3.05 -10.33
C ILE A 138 -20.92 -2.54 -8.89
N ASN A 139 -19.97 -1.65 -8.63
CA ASN A 139 -19.76 -1.07 -7.31
C ASN A 139 -20.94 -0.21 -6.86
N PHE A 140 -21.52 0.60 -7.75
CA PHE A 140 -22.73 1.37 -7.48
C PHE A 140 -23.92 0.46 -7.12
N LEU A 141 -24.19 -0.55 -7.94
CA LEU A 141 -25.29 -1.49 -7.70
C LEU A 141 -25.09 -2.23 -6.37
N GLN A 142 -23.89 -2.75 -6.12
CA GLN A 142 -23.57 -3.44 -4.86
C GLN A 142 -23.81 -2.55 -3.64
N THR A 143 -23.43 -1.27 -3.73
CA THR A 143 -23.47 -0.34 -2.60
C THR A 143 -24.89 0.18 -2.32
N PHE A 144 -25.66 0.49 -3.37
CA PHE A 144 -26.95 1.20 -3.21
C PHE A 144 -28.19 0.39 -3.62
N ARG A 145 -28.03 -0.69 -4.39
CA ARG A 145 -29.12 -1.55 -4.87
C ARG A 145 -29.04 -2.99 -4.38
N GLY A 146 -27.91 -3.36 -3.78
CA GLY A 146 -27.67 -4.68 -3.19
C GLY A 146 -27.10 -5.69 -4.18
N TYR A 147 -26.87 -6.90 -3.65
CA TYR A 147 -26.17 -7.98 -4.33
C TYR A 147 -26.91 -8.50 -5.58
N ASP A 148 -28.24 -8.64 -5.51
CA ASP A 148 -29.01 -9.27 -6.59
C ASP A 148 -28.99 -8.44 -7.89
N GLU A 149 -29.15 -7.12 -7.79
CA GLU A 149 -29.06 -6.21 -8.94
C GLU A 149 -27.63 -6.17 -9.52
N GLN A 150 -26.63 -6.24 -8.65
CA GLN A 150 -25.24 -6.30 -9.06
C GLN A 150 -24.91 -7.57 -9.85
N VAL A 151 -25.34 -8.73 -9.36
CA VAL A 151 -25.12 -10.03 -10.02
C VAL A 151 -25.87 -10.07 -11.34
N LYS A 152 -27.13 -9.63 -11.36
CA LYS A 152 -27.93 -9.56 -12.60
C LYS A 152 -27.22 -8.74 -13.68
N PHE A 153 -26.71 -7.55 -13.34
CA PHE A 153 -25.97 -6.73 -14.29
C PHE A 153 -24.68 -7.43 -14.77
N ALA A 154 -23.91 -8.04 -13.86
CA ALA A 154 -22.68 -8.75 -14.21
C ALA A 154 -22.95 -9.95 -15.13
N ASP A 155 -24.00 -10.73 -14.85
CA ASP A 155 -24.42 -11.89 -15.62
C ASP A 155 -24.93 -11.50 -17.02
N GLU A 156 -25.70 -10.41 -17.12
CA GLU A 156 -26.13 -9.85 -18.40
C GLU A 156 -24.91 -9.51 -19.30
N LEU A 157 -23.87 -8.89 -18.73
CA LEU A 157 -22.63 -8.61 -19.45
C LEU A 157 -21.82 -9.88 -19.76
N ALA A 158 -21.80 -10.83 -18.83
CA ALA A 158 -21.11 -12.09 -18.97
C ALA A 158 -21.78 -13.02 -19.99
N VAL A 159 -23.08 -12.95 -20.25
CA VAL A 159 -23.76 -13.82 -21.23
C VAL A 159 -23.89 -13.16 -22.61
N ARG A 160 -23.67 -11.84 -22.70
CA ARG A 160 -23.82 -11.08 -23.94
C ARG A 160 -22.93 -11.63 -25.07
N ARG A 161 -23.59 -12.10 -26.14
CA ARG A 161 -22.89 -12.58 -27.34
C ARG A 161 -22.06 -11.44 -27.95
N GLY A 162 -20.82 -11.76 -28.32
CA GLY A 162 -19.87 -10.83 -28.94
C GLY A 162 -18.94 -10.12 -27.96
N THR A 163 -19.19 -10.12 -26.65
CA THR A 163 -18.22 -9.59 -25.67
C THR A 163 -16.98 -10.49 -25.63
N HIS A 164 -15.79 -9.89 -25.72
CA HIS A 164 -14.53 -10.62 -25.71
C HIS A 164 -14.37 -11.46 -24.42
N PRO A 165 -13.89 -12.73 -24.49
CA PRO A 165 -13.80 -13.62 -23.33
C PRO A 165 -13.01 -13.05 -22.15
N LEU A 166 -11.89 -12.36 -22.44
CA LEU A 166 -11.10 -11.66 -21.41
C LEU A 166 -11.96 -10.67 -20.61
N ILE A 167 -12.77 -9.87 -21.30
CA ILE A 167 -13.60 -8.84 -20.66
C ILE A 167 -14.66 -9.48 -19.77
N ARG A 168 -15.30 -10.56 -20.24
CA ARG A 168 -16.26 -11.35 -19.44
C ARG A 168 -15.61 -11.91 -18.18
N PHE A 169 -14.40 -12.46 -18.32
CA PHE A 169 -13.63 -13.00 -17.22
C PHE A 169 -13.28 -11.91 -16.18
N LEU A 170 -12.81 -10.75 -16.61
CA LEU A 170 -12.51 -9.63 -15.72
C LEU A 170 -13.77 -9.13 -15.01
N ILE A 171 -14.90 -8.99 -15.71
CA ILE A 171 -16.19 -8.60 -15.12
C ILE A 171 -16.64 -9.59 -14.04
N SER A 172 -16.47 -10.89 -14.27
CA SER A 172 -16.77 -11.92 -13.26
C SER A 172 -15.95 -11.73 -11.98
N TRP A 173 -14.66 -11.42 -12.11
CA TRP A 173 -13.80 -11.19 -10.93
C TRP A 173 -14.10 -9.87 -10.24
N ILE A 174 -14.39 -8.81 -11.00
CA ILE A 174 -14.80 -7.51 -10.44
C ILE A 174 -16.11 -7.66 -9.64
N SER A 175 -17.08 -8.40 -10.18
CA SER A 175 -18.33 -8.79 -9.50
C SER A 175 -18.04 -9.53 -8.19
N SER A 176 -17.21 -10.58 -8.23
CA SER A 176 -16.81 -11.35 -7.05
C SER A 176 -16.12 -10.48 -5.99
N ARG A 177 -15.22 -9.58 -6.42
CA ARG A 177 -14.49 -8.65 -5.54
C ARG A 177 -15.44 -7.69 -4.82
N ALA A 178 -16.44 -7.15 -5.53
CA ALA A 178 -17.41 -6.21 -4.98
C ALA A 178 -18.35 -6.85 -3.95
N SER A 179 -18.63 -8.14 -4.08
CA SER A 179 -19.52 -8.88 -3.17
C SER A 179 -19.09 -8.74 -1.70
N GLN A 180 -20.01 -8.34 -0.82
CA GLN A 180 -19.75 -8.24 0.63
C GLN A 180 -19.55 -9.60 1.33
N ARG A 181 -19.75 -10.72 0.62
CA ARG A 181 -19.67 -12.08 1.19
C ARG A 181 -18.24 -12.62 1.31
N ILE A 182 -17.28 -12.01 0.62
CA ILE A 182 -15.89 -12.49 0.57
C ILE A 182 -15.00 -11.50 1.31
N ALA A 183 -14.30 -11.98 2.34
CA ALA A 183 -13.34 -11.19 3.08
C ALA A 183 -12.12 -10.83 2.20
N PRO A 184 -11.43 -9.70 2.45
CA PRO A 184 -10.33 -9.27 1.57
C PRO A 184 -9.22 -10.30 1.37
N ASN A 185 -8.75 -10.91 2.47
CA ASN A 185 -7.70 -11.93 2.43
C ASN A 185 -8.15 -13.20 1.70
N GLU A 186 -9.41 -13.58 1.83
CA GLU A 186 -9.99 -14.73 1.14
C GLU A 186 -10.09 -14.47 -0.36
N PHE A 187 -10.50 -13.27 -0.77
CA PHE A 187 -10.54 -12.88 -2.18
C PHE A 187 -9.17 -12.99 -2.83
N TYR A 188 -8.13 -12.44 -2.21
CA TYR A 188 -6.79 -12.50 -2.77
C TYR A 188 -6.18 -13.90 -2.75
N LYS A 189 -6.48 -14.71 -1.72
CA LYS A 189 -6.10 -16.12 -1.71
C LYS A 189 -6.75 -16.86 -2.87
N LEU A 190 -8.06 -16.73 -3.05
CA LEU A 190 -8.79 -17.35 -4.15
C LEU A 190 -8.28 -16.88 -5.52
N LEU A 191 -7.99 -15.59 -5.66
CA LEU A 191 -7.44 -15.02 -6.89
C LEU A 191 -6.07 -15.63 -7.21
N HIS A 192 -5.19 -15.77 -6.22
CA HIS A 192 -3.87 -16.37 -6.41
C HIS A 192 -3.96 -17.87 -6.74
N ASP A 193 -4.89 -18.59 -6.11
CA ASP A 193 -5.08 -20.04 -6.32
C ASP A 193 -5.67 -20.34 -7.71
N VAL A 194 -6.60 -19.51 -8.20
CA VAL A 194 -7.28 -19.72 -9.50
C VAL A 194 -6.53 -19.05 -10.66
N VAL A 195 -5.86 -17.93 -10.40
CA VAL A 195 -5.21 -17.09 -11.41
C VAL A 195 -3.76 -16.82 -10.98
N PRO A 196 -2.86 -17.81 -10.97
CA PRO A 196 -1.47 -17.60 -10.57
C PRO A 196 -0.77 -16.60 -11.50
N ILE A 197 0.10 -15.74 -10.95
CA ILE A 197 0.81 -14.71 -11.72
C ILE A 197 1.99 -15.32 -12.49
N ASP A 198 1.71 -16.06 -13.55
CA ASP A 198 2.70 -16.78 -14.36
C ASP A 198 2.90 -16.20 -15.77
N ASN A 199 1.97 -15.39 -16.26
CA ASN A 199 1.98 -14.81 -17.61
C ASN A 199 1.35 -13.41 -17.63
N GLY A 200 1.41 -12.72 -18.77
CA GLY A 200 0.91 -11.34 -18.87
C GLY A 200 -0.59 -11.19 -18.69
N PHE A 201 -1.40 -12.18 -19.07
CA PHE A 201 -2.84 -12.13 -18.89
C PHE A 201 -3.22 -12.27 -17.41
N THR A 202 -2.58 -13.20 -16.70
CA THR A 202 -2.81 -13.38 -15.27
C THR A 202 -2.28 -12.17 -14.49
N ALA A 203 -1.11 -11.64 -14.83
CA ALA A 203 -0.60 -10.38 -14.27
C ALA A 203 -1.52 -9.17 -14.52
N LEU A 204 -2.02 -9.01 -15.75
CA LEU A 204 -3.02 -7.97 -16.07
C LEU A 204 -4.27 -8.10 -15.19
N THR A 205 -4.76 -9.34 -15.00
CA THR A 205 -5.94 -9.62 -14.17
C THR A 205 -5.71 -9.15 -12.73
N HIS A 206 -4.56 -9.49 -12.16
CA HIS A 206 -4.18 -9.05 -10.81
C HIS A 206 -4.13 -7.53 -10.69
N VAL A 207 -3.46 -6.84 -11.62
CA VAL A 207 -3.35 -5.37 -11.60
C VAL A 207 -4.72 -4.70 -11.73
N VAL A 208 -5.58 -5.16 -12.64
CA VAL A 208 -6.97 -4.66 -12.78
C VAL A 208 -7.77 -4.85 -11.50
N LEU A 209 -7.51 -5.94 -10.77
CA LEU A 209 -8.19 -6.26 -9.51
C LEU A 209 -7.56 -5.58 -8.28
N GLY A 210 -6.58 -4.69 -8.46
CA GLY A 210 -5.97 -3.88 -7.41
C GLY A 210 -4.77 -4.52 -6.72
N GLN A 211 -4.19 -5.59 -7.28
CA GLN A 211 -2.91 -6.15 -6.83
C GLN A 211 -1.73 -5.36 -7.40
N HIS A 212 -0.63 -5.38 -6.66
CA HIS A 212 0.50 -4.45 -6.81
C HIS A 212 1.84 -5.15 -7.09
N GLU A 213 1.94 -6.45 -6.84
CA GLU A 213 3.17 -7.23 -7.01
C GLU A 213 3.22 -7.90 -8.38
N LEU A 214 4.33 -7.68 -9.09
CA LEU A 214 4.63 -8.33 -10.35
C LEU A 214 5.93 -9.13 -10.23
N PRO A 215 5.95 -10.41 -10.66
CA PRO A 215 7.09 -11.30 -10.43
C PRO A 215 8.32 -11.02 -11.30
N SER A 216 8.16 -10.33 -12.43
CA SER A 216 9.29 -9.96 -13.31
C SER A 216 8.95 -8.87 -14.31
N GLU A 217 9.98 -8.17 -14.79
CA GLU A 217 9.87 -7.19 -15.88
C GLU A 217 9.21 -7.81 -17.14
N ARG A 218 9.59 -9.05 -17.50
CA ARG A 218 9.02 -9.73 -18.67
C ARG A 218 7.50 -9.94 -18.54
N ILE A 219 7.04 -10.31 -17.35
CA ILE A 219 5.61 -10.50 -17.09
C ILE A 219 4.88 -9.15 -17.10
N ALA A 220 5.50 -8.10 -16.54
CA ALA A 220 4.97 -6.74 -16.62
C ALA A 220 4.85 -6.23 -18.07
N ALA A 221 5.88 -6.46 -18.90
CA ALA A 221 5.86 -6.13 -20.32
C ALA A 221 4.76 -6.89 -21.05
N SER A 222 4.57 -8.17 -20.72
CA SER A 222 3.49 -8.98 -21.27
C SER A 222 2.11 -8.47 -20.86
N ALA A 223 1.92 -8.06 -19.61
CA ALA A 223 0.66 -7.47 -19.15
C ALA A 223 0.35 -6.18 -19.91
N LEU A 224 1.37 -5.34 -20.13
CA LEU A 224 1.24 -4.11 -20.89
C LEU A 224 0.89 -4.38 -22.37
N ALA A 225 1.47 -5.42 -22.97
CA ALA A 225 1.09 -5.86 -24.31
C ALA A 225 -0.38 -6.30 -24.38
N TYR A 226 -0.93 -6.97 -23.35
CA TYR A 226 -2.36 -7.30 -23.29
C TYR A 226 -3.25 -6.07 -23.09
N ALA A 227 -2.73 -4.99 -22.50
CA ALA A 227 -3.47 -3.73 -22.39
C ALA A 227 -3.81 -3.12 -23.77
N ASP A 228 -3.11 -3.53 -24.84
CA ASP A 228 -3.35 -3.04 -26.21
C ASP A 228 -4.78 -3.30 -26.73
N ILE A 229 -5.49 -4.30 -26.19
CA ILE A 229 -6.83 -4.66 -26.67
C ILE A 229 -7.95 -3.77 -26.10
N PHE A 230 -7.62 -2.98 -25.07
CA PHE A 230 -8.58 -2.16 -24.34
C PHE A 230 -8.86 -0.83 -25.06
N PRO A 231 -10.04 -0.23 -24.88
CA PRO A 231 -10.33 1.10 -25.40
C PRO A 231 -9.44 2.16 -24.74
N VAL A 232 -9.47 3.38 -25.27
CA VAL A 232 -8.53 4.45 -24.91
C VAL A 232 -8.46 4.70 -23.40
N VAL A 233 -9.62 4.82 -22.73
CA VAL A 233 -9.69 5.15 -21.30
C VAL A 233 -9.16 4.01 -20.43
N ASP A 234 -9.55 2.76 -20.72
CA ASP A 234 -9.10 1.58 -19.98
C ASP A 234 -7.61 1.35 -20.20
N ARG A 235 -7.14 1.45 -21.45
CA ARG A 235 -5.71 1.28 -21.77
C ARG A 235 -4.87 2.30 -21.02
N TYR A 236 -5.28 3.56 -20.95
CA TYR A 236 -4.59 4.56 -20.12
C TYR A 236 -4.53 4.12 -18.64
N LEU A 237 -5.68 3.84 -18.02
CA LEU A 237 -5.73 3.49 -16.58
C LEU A 237 -4.92 2.22 -16.26
N ILE A 238 -5.05 1.18 -17.09
CA ILE A 238 -4.35 -0.09 -16.94
C ILE A 238 -2.84 0.12 -17.12
N SER A 239 -2.41 0.87 -18.13
CA SER A 239 -0.99 1.09 -18.38
C SER A 239 -0.31 1.89 -17.27
N ILE A 240 -0.98 2.91 -16.71
CA ILE A 240 -0.48 3.62 -15.52
C ILE A 240 -0.42 2.67 -14.32
N SER A 241 -1.44 1.83 -14.12
CA SER A 241 -1.47 0.85 -13.02
C SER A 241 -0.36 -0.21 -13.14
N ILE A 242 -0.11 -0.73 -14.34
CA ILE A 242 0.98 -1.66 -14.61
C ILE A 242 2.33 -0.99 -14.39
N ALA A 243 2.49 0.28 -14.81
CA ALA A 243 3.73 1.02 -14.57
C ALA A 243 3.98 1.24 -13.07
N GLN A 244 2.94 1.59 -12.30
CA GLN A 244 3.03 1.69 -10.84
C GLN A 244 3.46 0.34 -10.23
N ALA A 245 2.74 -0.75 -10.54
CA ALA A 245 3.06 -2.08 -10.02
C ALA A 245 4.47 -2.56 -10.41
N ALA A 246 4.90 -2.27 -11.65
CA ALA A 246 6.22 -2.60 -12.14
C ALA A 246 7.33 -1.85 -11.37
N LEU A 247 7.19 -0.52 -11.26
CA LEU A 247 8.16 0.34 -10.59
C LEU A 247 8.26 0.09 -9.09
N THR A 248 7.19 -0.42 -8.45
CA THR A 248 7.23 -0.83 -7.05
C THR A 248 7.78 -2.24 -6.83
N SER A 249 7.72 -3.11 -7.85
CA SER A 249 8.10 -4.52 -7.71
C SER A 249 9.56 -4.80 -8.06
N PHE A 250 10.18 -3.97 -8.91
CA PHE A 250 11.55 -4.20 -9.36
C PHE A 250 12.30 -2.92 -9.69
N ASP A 251 13.63 -3.01 -9.62
CA ASP A 251 14.53 -1.91 -9.91
C ASP A 251 14.94 -1.94 -11.38
N PHE A 252 14.58 -0.89 -12.11
CA PHE A 252 15.02 -0.68 -13.48
C PHE A 252 16.41 -0.04 -13.55
N ASP A 253 17.15 -0.34 -14.62
CA ASP A 253 18.38 0.38 -14.96
C ASP A 253 18.09 1.84 -15.36
N ASP A 254 19.13 2.68 -15.32
CA ASP A 254 19.01 4.12 -15.54
C ASP A 254 18.57 4.48 -16.98
N GLU A 255 18.96 3.68 -17.98
CA GLU A 255 18.55 3.90 -19.39
C GLU A 255 17.05 3.63 -19.55
N THR A 256 16.56 2.55 -18.94
CA THR A 256 15.13 2.22 -18.90
C THR A 256 14.36 3.29 -18.13
N LYS A 257 14.82 3.70 -16.95
CA LYS A 257 14.18 4.78 -16.16
C LYS A 257 14.09 6.08 -16.95
N ALA A 258 15.17 6.50 -17.62
CA ALA A 258 15.19 7.69 -18.47
C ALA A 258 14.19 7.56 -19.62
N THR A 259 14.11 6.40 -20.28
CA THR A 259 13.15 6.14 -21.34
C THR A 259 11.70 6.23 -20.86
N LEU A 260 11.38 5.62 -19.72
CA LEU A 260 10.05 5.68 -19.11
C LEU A 260 9.69 7.11 -18.72
N SER A 261 10.64 7.83 -18.12
CA SER A 261 10.48 9.23 -17.70
C SER A 261 10.14 10.13 -18.87
N ASP A 262 10.89 10.06 -19.98
CA ASP A 262 10.63 10.89 -21.16
C ASP A 262 9.26 10.62 -21.80
N GLU A 263 8.87 9.36 -21.92
CA GLU A 263 7.55 9.01 -22.46
C GLU A 263 6.43 9.48 -21.53
N LEU A 264 6.55 9.20 -20.24
CA LEU A 264 5.54 9.61 -19.26
C LEU A 264 5.43 11.14 -19.21
N PHE A 265 6.54 11.86 -19.30
CA PHE A 265 6.54 13.32 -19.33
C PHE A 265 5.85 13.85 -20.59
N SER A 266 6.08 13.21 -21.75
CA SER A 266 5.40 13.56 -23.00
C SER A 266 3.88 13.44 -22.89
N LEU A 267 3.38 12.40 -22.19
CA LEU A 267 1.97 12.21 -21.91
C LEU A 267 1.47 13.21 -20.89
N PHE A 268 2.18 13.36 -19.77
CA PHE A 268 1.84 14.23 -18.65
C PHE A 268 1.66 15.69 -19.08
N ARG A 269 2.52 16.20 -19.98
CA ARG A 269 2.38 17.57 -20.52
C ARG A 269 1.03 17.84 -21.20
N ARG A 270 0.35 16.80 -21.67
CA ARG A 270 -0.94 16.89 -22.38
C ARG A 270 -2.11 16.33 -21.56
N VAL A 271 -1.81 15.46 -20.59
CA VAL A 271 -2.74 14.88 -19.62
C VAL A 271 -2.16 15.06 -18.22
N PRO A 272 -2.17 16.30 -17.67
CA PRO A 272 -1.66 16.54 -16.33
C PRO A 272 -2.51 15.75 -15.33
N SER A 273 -1.86 14.88 -14.56
CA SER A 273 -2.52 14.07 -13.54
C SER A 273 -1.56 13.86 -12.38
N VAL A 274 -2.12 13.79 -11.16
CA VAL A 274 -1.33 13.64 -9.94
C VAL A 274 -0.54 12.33 -9.95
N ASP A 275 -1.16 11.24 -10.42
CA ASP A 275 -0.52 9.91 -10.52
C ASP A 275 0.70 9.93 -11.45
N ALA A 276 0.59 10.57 -12.61
CA ALA A 276 1.71 10.69 -13.54
C ALA A 276 2.82 11.59 -12.97
N ALA A 277 2.49 12.68 -12.27
CA ALA A 277 3.49 13.52 -11.60
C ALA A 277 4.26 12.73 -10.52
N ARG A 278 3.57 11.91 -9.72
CA ARG A 278 4.20 11.02 -8.73
C ARG A 278 5.12 9.99 -9.36
N LEU A 279 4.68 9.37 -10.45
CA LEU A 279 5.48 8.42 -11.20
C LEU A 279 6.74 9.06 -11.80
N LEU A 280 6.63 10.27 -12.35
CA LEU A 280 7.79 11.03 -12.83
C LEU A 280 8.78 11.32 -11.69
N ALA A 281 8.26 11.78 -10.55
CA ALA A 281 9.10 12.00 -9.37
C ALA A 281 9.75 10.70 -8.88
N PHE A 282 9.02 9.58 -8.90
CA PHE A 282 9.56 8.25 -8.58
C PHE A 282 10.70 7.83 -9.50
N LEU A 283 10.58 8.13 -10.80
CA LEU A 283 11.63 7.88 -11.80
C LEU A 283 12.85 8.80 -11.66
N GLY A 284 12.86 9.72 -10.67
CA GLY A 284 13.95 10.66 -10.45
C GLY A 284 13.93 11.84 -11.43
N ASP A 285 12.78 12.13 -12.05
CA ASP A 285 12.66 13.28 -12.94
C ASP A 285 12.51 14.57 -12.13
N ASP A 286 13.54 15.43 -12.15
CA ASP A 286 13.51 16.72 -11.46
C ASP A 286 12.42 17.66 -12.01
N ARG A 287 12.00 17.48 -13.28
CA ARG A 287 10.88 18.24 -13.86
C ARG A 287 9.59 17.97 -13.10
N ALA A 288 9.45 16.81 -12.44
CA ALA A 288 8.26 16.44 -11.67
C ALA A 288 8.04 17.35 -10.45
N ALA A 289 9.11 17.92 -9.90
CA ALA A 289 9.04 18.78 -8.71
C ALA A 289 8.15 20.01 -8.95
N ASP A 290 8.05 20.49 -10.20
CA ASP A 290 7.19 21.60 -10.60
C ASP A 290 5.70 21.27 -10.54
N TYR A 291 5.35 20.00 -10.56
CA TYR A 291 3.98 19.53 -10.66
C TYR A 291 3.48 18.83 -9.40
N LEU A 292 4.38 18.47 -8.48
CA LEU A 292 4.02 17.97 -7.17
C LEU A 292 3.60 19.13 -6.26
N SER A 293 2.29 19.33 -6.14
CA SER A 293 1.69 20.20 -5.11
C SER A 293 1.25 19.39 -3.90
N PHE A 294 1.29 20.00 -2.72
CA PHE A 294 0.78 19.42 -1.48
C PHE A 294 -0.45 20.21 -1.02
N PRO A 295 -1.64 19.97 -1.61
CA PRO A 295 -2.83 20.79 -1.37
C PRO A 295 -3.29 20.82 0.09
N LEU A 296 -2.86 19.85 0.89
CA LEU A 296 -3.21 19.71 2.30
C LEU A 296 -2.09 20.14 3.26
N VAL A 297 -0.98 20.72 2.77
CA VAL A 297 0.19 21.05 3.61
C VAL A 297 -0.15 22.00 4.75
N ASP A 298 -0.92 23.05 4.48
CA ASP A 298 -1.33 23.98 5.54
C ASP A 298 -2.20 23.32 6.61
N LEU A 299 -3.08 22.39 6.19
CA LEU A 299 -3.92 21.62 7.11
C LEU A 299 -3.04 20.73 7.99
N GLN A 300 -2.04 20.08 7.39
CA GLN A 300 -1.05 19.30 8.11
C GLN A 300 -0.22 20.17 9.04
N ASP A 301 0.12 21.40 8.67
CA ASP A 301 0.89 22.32 9.50
C ASP A 301 0.12 22.78 10.74
N LEU A 302 -1.17 23.07 10.61
CA LEU A 302 -2.04 23.33 11.77
C LEU A 302 -2.04 22.12 12.72
N TYR A 303 -2.25 20.92 12.17
CA TYR A 303 -2.20 19.70 12.97
C TYR A 303 -0.84 19.47 13.62
N THR A 304 0.26 19.73 12.90
CA THR A 304 1.66 19.56 13.33
C THR A 304 2.08 20.58 14.39
N ARG A 305 1.53 21.79 14.38
CA ARG A 305 1.72 22.77 15.47
C ARG A 305 0.88 22.46 16.72
N GLY A 306 -0.13 21.59 16.59
CA GLY A 306 -1.04 21.28 17.68
C GLY A 306 -2.22 22.24 17.78
N ASP A 307 -2.45 23.06 16.75
CA ASP A 307 -3.61 23.94 16.61
C ASP A 307 -4.84 23.12 16.19
N TYR A 308 -5.23 22.14 17.03
CA TYR A 308 -6.21 21.11 16.66
C TYR A 308 -7.59 21.67 16.31
N THR A 309 -8.02 22.77 16.94
CA THR A 309 -9.29 23.43 16.63
C THR A 309 -9.29 23.99 15.20
N LEU A 310 -8.24 24.74 14.83
CA LEU A 310 -8.11 25.29 13.49
C LEU A 310 -7.91 24.19 12.44
N ALA A 311 -7.18 23.12 12.79
CA ALA A 311 -7.03 21.96 11.91
C ALA A 311 -8.37 21.25 11.67
N LEU A 312 -9.20 21.10 12.71
CA LEU A 312 -10.55 20.53 12.63
C LEU A 312 -11.47 21.38 11.73
N ASP A 313 -11.47 22.70 11.91
CA ASP A 313 -12.27 23.63 11.10
C ASP A 313 -11.83 23.60 9.63
N LYS A 314 -10.52 23.69 9.37
CA LYS A 314 -9.98 23.65 8.01
C LYS A 314 -10.22 22.30 7.34
N ALA A 315 -10.07 21.19 8.06
CA ALA A 315 -10.38 19.87 7.52
C ALA A 315 -11.87 19.75 7.15
N THR A 316 -12.77 20.28 7.99
CA THR A 316 -14.22 20.29 7.71
C THR A 316 -14.53 21.07 6.43
N ALA A 317 -13.94 22.26 6.27
CA ALA A 317 -14.09 23.06 5.05
C ALA A 317 -13.54 22.33 3.79
N VAL A 318 -12.40 21.63 3.91
CA VAL A 318 -11.88 20.80 2.81
C VAL A 318 -12.88 19.71 2.46
N GLN A 319 -13.40 18.96 3.45
CA GLN A 319 -14.40 17.91 3.24
C GLN A 319 -15.71 18.41 2.64
N ASP A 320 -16.10 19.67 2.87
CA ASP A 320 -17.28 20.29 2.22
C ASP A 320 -17.05 20.53 0.72
N SER A 321 -15.81 20.80 0.31
CA SER A 321 -15.45 21.11 -1.07
C SER A 321 -15.01 19.89 -1.90
N ASP A 322 -14.18 19.01 -1.33
CA ASP A 322 -13.61 17.84 -1.99
C ASP A 322 -13.33 16.77 -0.92
N SER A 323 -14.10 15.68 -0.94
CA SER A 323 -13.97 14.65 0.07
C SER A 323 -12.65 13.89 -0.10
N SER A 324 -11.87 13.80 0.98
CA SER A 324 -10.51 13.23 0.97
C SER A 324 -10.27 12.38 2.21
N ILE A 325 -9.67 11.20 2.03
CA ILE A 325 -9.31 10.34 3.16
C ILE A 325 -8.19 10.97 3.99
N GLU A 326 -7.26 11.68 3.36
CA GLU A 326 -6.16 12.36 4.04
C GLU A 326 -6.67 13.48 4.96
N ALA A 327 -7.57 14.33 4.45
CA ALA A 327 -8.19 15.38 5.26
C ALA A 327 -9.06 14.80 6.38
N LEU A 328 -9.77 13.69 6.13
CA LEU A 328 -10.59 12.99 7.13
C LEU A 328 -9.69 12.47 8.26
N GLY A 329 -8.55 11.89 7.93
CA GLY A 329 -7.57 11.44 8.93
C GLY A 329 -7.10 12.56 9.85
N VAL A 330 -6.84 13.77 9.31
CA VAL A 330 -6.49 14.95 10.13
C VAL A 330 -7.68 15.42 10.97
N GLN A 331 -8.89 15.44 10.40
CA GLN A 331 -10.11 15.83 11.10
C GLN A 331 -10.35 14.95 12.33
N LEU A 332 -10.37 13.62 12.14
CA LEU A 332 -10.61 12.64 13.20
C LEU A 332 -9.49 12.65 14.24
N SER A 333 -8.23 12.77 13.82
CA SER A 333 -7.11 12.89 14.75
C SER A 333 -7.20 14.16 15.59
N SER A 334 -7.61 15.29 15.00
CA SER A 334 -7.77 16.56 15.72
C SER A 334 -8.95 16.50 16.70
N ALA A 335 -10.07 15.91 16.28
CA ALA A 335 -11.24 15.70 17.11
C ALA A 335 -10.91 14.82 18.34
N LEU A 336 -10.15 13.74 18.13
CA LEU A 336 -9.66 12.87 19.21
C LEU A 336 -8.78 13.63 20.21
N GLN A 337 -7.89 14.52 19.73
CA GLN A 337 -7.03 15.34 20.61
C GLN A 337 -7.83 16.36 21.42
N LEU A 338 -8.93 16.87 20.87
CA LEU A 338 -9.83 17.80 21.55
C LEU A 338 -10.90 17.10 22.39
N SER A 339 -10.99 15.76 22.33
CA SER A 339 -12.06 14.96 22.94
C SER A 339 -13.46 15.44 22.52
N VAL A 340 -13.62 15.77 21.23
CA VAL A 340 -14.91 16.15 20.62
C VAL A 340 -15.33 15.13 19.58
N GLU A 341 -16.64 14.95 19.40
CA GLU A 341 -17.20 14.12 18.33
C GLU A 341 -17.34 14.92 17.03
N VAL A 342 -17.34 14.20 15.89
CA VAL A 342 -17.55 14.78 14.56
C VAL A 342 -18.94 14.39 14.07
N ASP A 343 -19.94 15.19 14.46
CA ASP A 343 -21.36 14.88 14.24
C ASP A 343 -21.78 14.83 12.76
N ARG A 344 -21.02 15.50 11.87
CA ARG A 344 -21.34 15.63 10.44
C ARG A 344 -21.67 14.30 9.77
N TYR A 345 -20.92 13.24 10.09
CA TYR A 345 -21.08 11.94 9.44
C TYR A 345 -22.32 11.18 9.94
N GLN A 346 -22.85 11.52 11.12
CA GLN A 346 -24.02 10.86 11.68
C GLN A 346 -25.29 11.12 10.84
N VAL A 347 -25.37 12.30 10.21
CA VAL A 347 -26.52 12.74 9.39
C VAL A 347 -26.55 12.10 8.00
N LEU A 348 -25.42 11.55 7.53
CA LEU A 348 -25.35 10.89 6.22
C LEU A 348 -26.11 9.55 6.23
N SER A 349 -26.56 9.12 5.05
CA SER A 349 -27.15 7.79 4.85
C SER A 349 -26.16 6.69 5.26
N ASP A 350 -26.65 5.58 5.81
CA ASP A 350 -25.84 4.40 6.15
C ASP A 350 -25.19 3.75 4.90
N THR A 351 -25.75 4.03 3.72
CA THR A 351 -25.17 3.62 2.44
C THR A 351 -24.00 4.50 1.99
N SER A 352 -23.70 5.59 2.70
CA SER A 352 -22.59 6.51 2.37
C SER A 352 -21.24 5.90 2.77
N PRO A 353 -20.33 5.64 1.82
CA PRO A 353 -19.03 5.06 2.15
C PRO A 353 -18.22 5.92 3.13
N ILE A 354 -18.23 7.25 2.99
CA ILE A 354 -17.45 8.13 3.88
C ILE A 354 -17.92 8.08 5.34
N LYS A 355 -19.22 7.87 5.59
CA LYS A 355 -19.75 7.69 6.95
C LYS A 355 -19.14 6.45 7.62
N ASN A 356 -19.19 5.32 6.91
CA ASN A 356 -18.65 4.05 7.40
C ASN A 356 -17.13 4.13 7.56
N ILE A 357 -16.45 4.77 6.59
CA ILE A 357 -15.01 5.00 6.67
C ILE A 357 -14.65 5.87 7.87
N ALA A 358 -15.36 6.96 8.12
CA ALA A 358 -15.08 7.87 9.23
C ALA A 358 -15.24 7.17 10.59
N ALA A 359 -16.31 6.40 10.78
CA ALA A 359 -16.57 5.65 12.00
C ALA A 359 -15.45 4.63 12.28
N ASP A 360 -15.10 3.81 11.30
CA ASP A 360 -14.08 2.77 11.47
C ASP A 360 -12.67 3.35 11.56
N LEU A 361 -12.38 4.44 10.82
CA LEU A 361 -11.08 5.11 10.88
C LEU A 361 -10.88 5.81 12.23
N ALA A 362 -11.93 6.36 12.85
CA ALA A 362 -11.86 6.91 14.20
C ALA A 362 -11.45 5.83 15.22
N ARG A 363 -12.02 4.62 15.12
CA ARG A 363 -11.65 3.47 15.97
C ARG A 363 -10.19 3.05 15.78
N LEU A 364 -9.70 3.05 14.53
CA LEU A 364 -8.28 2.79 14.23
C LEU A 364 -7.36 3.83 14.85
N ILE A 365 -7.66 5.12 14.68
CA ILE A 365 -6.82 6.23 15.19
C ILE A 365 -6.81 6.22 16.73
N ALA A 366 -7.93 5.88 17.37
CA ALA A 366 -8.02 5.76 18.82
C ALA A 366 -7.37 4.49 19.38
N PHE A 367 -7.01 3.51 18.54
CA PHE A 367 -6.62 2.15 18.95
C PHE A 367 -7.69 1.49 19.85
N ASP A 368 -8.96 1.64 19.49
CA ASP A 368 -10.07 1.05 20.24
C ASP A 368 -10.05 -0.50 20.18
N GLN A 369 -10.82 -1.18 21.04
CA GLN A 369 -10.93 -2.64 21.08
C GLN A 369 -11.42 -3.23 19.75
N GLU A 370 -12.27 -2.50 19.03
CA GLU A 370 -12.79 -2.91 17.72
C GLU A 370 -11.89 -2.50 16.54
N ALA A 371 -10.70 -1.94 16.80
CA ALA A 371 -9.83 -1.41 15.75
C ALA A 371 -9.45 -2.48 14.68
N ASP A 372 -9.23 -3.73 15.07
CA ASP A 372 -8.90 -4.80 14.10
C ASP A 372 -10.09 -5.21 13.21
N GLU A 373 -11.30 -5.21 13.77
CA GLU A 373 -12.53 -5.44 12.99
C GLU A 373 -12.82 -4.26 12.07
N ALA A 374 -12.61 -3.04 12.57
CA ALA A 374 -12.68 -1.80 11.79
C ALA A 374 -11.69 -1.82 10.63
N ALA A 375 -10.43 -2.23 10.87
CA ALA A 375 -9.44 -2.41 9.80
C ALA A 375 -9.94 -3.38 8.72
N THR A 376 -10.53 -4.51 9.13
CA THR A 376 -11.06 -5.52 8.20
C THR A 376 -12.19 -4.97 7.33
N ARG A 377 -13.13 -4.22 7.94
CA ARG A 377 -14.22 -3.56 7.21
C ARG A 377 -13.70 -2.49 6.24
N LEU A 378 -12.76 -1.66 6.68
CA LEU A 378 -12.11 -0.67 5.84
C LEU A 378 -11.33 -1.30 4.68
N SER A 379 -10.61 -2.40 4.92
CA SER A 379 -9.95 -3.18 3.87
C SER A 379 -10.95 -3.70 2.84
N LYS A 380 -12.17 -4.08 3.26
CA LYS A 380 -13.22 -4.51 2.34
C LYS A 380 -13.80 -3.36 1.50
N ILE A 381 -14.02 -2.21 2.11
CA ILE A 381 -14.42 -0.99 1.39
C ILE A 381 -13.34 -0.62 0.36
N ALA A 382 -12.08 -0.63 0.76
CA ALA A 382 -10.95 -0.33 -0.12
C ALA A 382 -10.80 -1.37 -1.26
N LEU A 383 -10.97 -2.65 -0.96
CA LEU A 383 -10.93 -3.71 -1.98
C LEU A 383 -12.02 -3.53 -3.04
N THR A 384 -13.23 -3.19 -2.62
CA THR A 384 -14.37 -2.99 -3.52
C THR A 384 -14.10 -1.83 -4.49
N SER A 385 -13.46 -0.77 -3.99
CA SER A 385 -13.18 0.46 -4.74
C SER A 385 -11.70 0.61 -5.14
N SER A 386 -10.96 -0.49 -5.35
CA SER A 386 -9.50 -0.48 -5.46
C SER A 386 -8.94 0.36 -6.62
N ASN A 387 -9.77 0.71 -7.60
CA ASN A 387 -9.41 1.58 -8.74
C ASN A 387 -9.78 3.06 -8.54
N CYS A 388 -10.29 3.42 -7.37
CA CYS A 388 -10.52 4.80 -6.93
C CYS A 388 -9.30 5.36 -6.20
N ALA A 389 -9.03 6.66 -6.36
CA ALA A 389 -7.86 7.29 -5.76
C ALA A 389 -7.98 7.37 -4.23
N TRP A 390 -9.18 7.74 -3.73
CA TRP A 390 -9.47 7.76 -2.29
C TRP A 390 -9.31 6.38 -1.63
N SER A 391 -9.62 5.31 -2.37
CA SER A 391 -9.44 3.94 -1.87
C SER A 391 -7.97 3.59 -1.72
N SER A 392 -7.10 4.06 -2.62
CA SER A 392 -5.66 3.90 -2.47
C SER A 392 -5.13 4.69 -1.28
N SER A 393 -5.66 5.88 -1.01
CA SER A 393 -5.35 6.64 0.21
C SER A 393 -5.79 5.89 1.48
N LEU A 394 -6.97 5.26 1.47
CA LEU A 394 -7.44 4.43 2.58
C LEU A 394 -6.55 3.19 2.76
N SER A 395 -6.21 2.48 1.69
CA SER A 395 -5.27 1.36 1.73
C SER A 395 -3.91 1.78 2.29
N LEU A 396 -3.39 2.95 1.91
CA LEU A 396 -2.14 3.47 2.47
C LEU A 396 -2.24 3.71 3.99
N VAL A 397 -3.37 4.22 4.47
CA VAL A 397 -3.60 4.40 5.92
C VAL A 397 -3.63 3.03 6.63
N LEU A 398 -4.29 2.04 6.04
CA LEU A 398 -4.36 0.68 6.59
C LEU A 398 -3.00 -0.03 6.58
N GLU A 399 -2.24 0.09 5.49
CA GLU A 399 -0.87 -0.42 5.44
C GLU A 399 0.00 0.25 6.52
N ARG A 400 -0.14 1.57 6.74
CA ARG A 400 0.59 2.29 7.80
C ARG A 400 0.13 1.98 9.22
N TYR A 401 -1.11 1.53 9.36
CA TYR A 401 -1.63 1.04 10.62
C TYR A 401 -0.89 -0.24 11.01
N TYR A 402 -0.75 -1.21 10.11
CA TYR A 402 -0.03 -2.47 10.37
C TYR A 402 1.50 -2.34 10.28
N PHE A 403 2.02 -1.52 9.36
CA PHE A 403 3.44 -1.38 9.05
C PHE A 403 3.83 0.09 9.04
N ASP A 404 4.63 0.52 10.01
CA ASP A 404 5.08 1.91 10.06
C ASP A 404 6.23 2.17 9.06
N ASP A 405 5.90 2.59 7.83
CA ASP A 405 6.89 2.94 6.79
C ASP A 405 7.94 3.96 7.26
N ARG A 406 7.64 4.74 8.33
CA ARG A 406 8.59 5.70 8.90
C ARG A 406 9.79 4.99 9.53
N LEU A 407 9.63 3.77 10.05
CA LEU A 407 10.64 3.02 10.82
C LEU A 407 11.56 2.09 10.02
N ALA A 408 11.51 2.13 8.67
CA ALA A 408 12.44 1.48 7.74
C ALA A 408 12.11 0.06 7.22
N THR A 409 10.89 -0.47 7.45
CA THR A 409 10.45 -1.68 6.73
C THR A 409 9.96 -1.34 5.32
N ARG A 410 10.42 -2.12 4.34
CA ARG A 410 9.98 -2.02 2.94
C ARG A 410 8.55 -2.55 2.82
N SER A 411 7.64 -1.72 2.33
CA SER A 411 6.31 -2.16 1.91
C SER A 411 6.08 -1.71 0.46
N THR A 412 6.23 -2.66 -0.46
CA THR A 412 5.86 -2.49 -1.88
C THR A 412 4.41 -2.03 -2.02
N ARG A 413 3.53 -2.52 -1.11
CA ARG A 413 2.13 -2.10 -0.95
C ARG A 413 1.99 -0.63 -0.63
N SER A 414 2.66 -0.17 0.42
CA SER A 414 2.61 1.24 0.84
C SER A 414 3.05 2.16 -0.29
N LEU A 415 4.13 1.80 -1.00
CA LEU A 415 4.60 2.57 -2.15
C LEU A 415 3.58 2.59 -3.28
N PHE A 416 3.01 1.42 -3.64
CA PHE A 416 2.01 1.33 -4.70
C PHE A 416 0.78 2.19 -4.39
N HIS A 417 0.27 2.12 -3.16
CA HIS A 417 -0.87 2.92 -2.71
C HIS A 417 -0.52 4.42 -2.60
N ALA A 418 0.71 4.77 -2.20
CA ALA A 418 1.17 6.16 -2.20
C ALA A 418 1.18 6.76 -3.62
N LEU A 419 1.64 6.01 -4.63
CA LEU A 419 1.65 6.45 -6.03
C LEU A 419 0.24 6.67 -6.61
N ARG A 420 -0.80 6.07 -6.01
CA ARG A 420 -2.21 6.11 -6.46
C ARG A 420 -3.14 6.93 -5.57
N SER A 421 -2.61 7.51 -4.51
CA SER A 421 -3.38 8.28 -3.52
C SER A 421 -4.10 9.47 -4.16
N GLN A 422 -5.17 9.96 -3.54
CA GLN A 422 -5.89 11.13 -4.05
C GLN A 422 -5.04 12.41 -3.96
N ASN A 423 -4.38 12.64 -2.82
CA ASN A 423 -3.59 13.85 -2.57
C ASN A 423 -2.13 13.53 -2.32
N ASN A 424 -1.20 14.40 -2.70
CA ASN A 424 0.18 14.26 -2.27
C ASN A 424 0.31 14.70 -0.81
N LEU A 425 1.03 13.93 -0.01
CA LEU A 425 1.44 14.32 1.33
C LEU A 425 2.97 14.29 1.43
N PRO A 426 3.62 15.21 2.15
CA PRO A 426 5.07 15.18 2.37
C PRO A 426 5.53 13.84 2.97
N SER A 427 4.73 13.24 3.85
CA SER A 427 5.01 11.95 4.48
C SER A 427 4.94 10.75 3.53
N MET A 428 4.53 10.90 2.27
CA MET A 428 4.63 9.82 1.27
C MET A 428 6.08 9.49 0.94
N ILE A 429 7.00 10.42 1.21
CA ILE A 429 8.44 10.22 1.05
C ILE A 429 8.99 9.00 1.81
N PHE A 430 8.31 8.58 2.89
CA PHE A 430 8.71 7.41 3.68
C PHE A 430 8.39 6.07 3.00
N ALA A 431 7.49 6.05 2.00
CA ALA A 431 7.14 4.84 1.28
C ALA A 431 8.23 4.40 0.28
N TYR A 432 9.17 5.29 -0.06
CA TYR A 432 10.24 4.99 -1.02
C TYR A 432 11.33 4.11 -0.40
N HIS A 433 11.61 2.97 -1.03
CA HIS A 433 12.52 1.93 -0.54
C HIS A 433 14.00 2.24 -0.79
N GLN A 434 14.36 2.89 -1.91
CA GLN A 434 15.74 3.23 -2.28
C GLN A 434 16.23 4.57 -1.72
N GLY A 435 15.53 5.08 -0.71
CA GLY A 435 15.60 6.49 -0.37
C GLY A 435 14.73 7.32 -1.30
N PRO A 436 14.38 8.54 -0.89
CA PRO A 436 13.46 9.35 -1.65
C PRO A 436 14.11 9.96 -2.89
N PRO A 437 13.41 9.97 -4.04
CA PRO A 437 13.94 10.54 -5.25
C PRO A 437 14.10 12.07 -5.10
N THR A 438 15.12 12.62 -5.75
CA THR A 438 15.48 14.05 -5.69
C THR A 438 14.28 14.95 -5.99
N GLY A 439 13.50 14.64 -7.02
CA GLY A 439 12.30 15.41 -7.38
C GLY A 439 11.26 15.52 -6.25
N SER A 440 11.09 14.47 -5.42
CA SER A 440 10.18 14.53 -4.25
C SER A 440 10.75 15.39 -3.12
N ILE A 441 12.05 15.30 -2.87
CA ILE A 441 12.74 16.14 -1.87
C ILE A 441 12.64 17.62 -2.27
N GLU A 442 12.94 17.94 -3.52
CA GLU A 442 12.88 19.31 -4.04
C GLU A 442 11.45 19.86 -4.05
N ALA A 443 10.44 19.02 -4.31
CA ALA A 443 9.04 19.43 -4.15
C ALA A 443 8.73 19.86 -2.71
N ILE A 444 9.19 19.10 -1.70
CA ILE A 444 8.95 19.42 -0.28
C ILE A 444 9.71 20.69 0.13
N LYS A 445 10.93 20.89 -0.35
CA LYS A 445 11.76 22.09 -0.05
C LYS A 445 11.14 23.40 -0.54
N ARG A 446 10.20 23.38 -1.49
CA ARG A 446 9.45 24.56 -1.95
C ARG A 446 8.50 25.14 -0.90
N TYR A 447 8.31 24.44 0.22
CA TYR A 447 7.51 24.88 1.35
C TYR A 447 8.41 25.13 2.57
N PRO A 448 9.35 26.09 2.51
CA PRO A 448 10.38 26.28 3.55
C PRO A 448 9.80 26.74 4.89
N HIS A 449 8.59 27.30 4.90
CA HIS A 449 7.90 27.76 6.11
C HIS A 449 6.96 26.70 6.70
N SER A 450 6.81 25.54 6.06
CA SER A 450 5.94 24.47 6.53
C SER A 450 6.63 23.63 7.60
N GLN A 451 6.00 23.54 8.78
CA GLN A 451 6.49 22.72 9.90
C GLN A 451 6.47 21.23 9.57
N THR A 452 5.44 20.77 8.85
CA THR A 452 5.31 19.38 8.42
C THR A 452 6.42 19.01 7.44
N CYS A 453 6.66 19.85 6.44
CA CYS A 453 7.75 19.66 5.49
C CYS A 453 9.12 19.68 6.19
N ALA A 454 9.34 20.61 7.13
CA ALA A 454 10.57 20.69 7.91
C ALA A 454 10.81 19.42 8.74
N LEU A 455 9.79 18.89 9.44
CA LEU A 455 9.90 17.63 10.19
C LEU A 455 10.22 16.45 9.27
N VAL A 456 9.53 16.37 8.12
CA VAL A 456 9.75 15.29 7.15
C VAL A 456 11.18 15.34 6.61
N LEU A 457 11.66 16.51 6.17
CA LEU A 457 13.02 16.71 5.67
C LEU A 457 14.08 16.41 6.74
N ALA A 458 13.88 16.88 7.98
CA ALA A 458 14.80 16.59 9.08
C ALA A 458 14.88 15.09 9.38
N THR A 459 13.75 14.39 9.28
CA THR A 459 13.67 12.94 9.52
C THR A 459 14.50 12.13 8.54
N ILE A 460 14.59 12.58 7.29
CA ILE A 460 15.41 11.96 6.24
C ILE A 460 16.81 12.60 6.10
N GLY A 461 17.21 13.50 7.00
CA GLY A 461 18.55 14.10 7.02
C GLY A 461 18.78 15.24 6.01
N HIS A 462 17.71 15.84 5.49
CA HIS A 462 17.76 16.95 4.52
C HIS A 462 17.42 18.33 5.13
N ALA A 463 17.20 18.42 6.44
CA ALA A 463 17.06 19.67 7.19
C ALA A 463 17.60 19.52 8.61
N ASN A 464 17.89 20.64 9.29
CA ASN A 464 18.34 20.63 10.69
C ASN A 464 17.15 20.60 11.66
N TRP A 465 17.29 19.88 12.76
CA TRP A 465 16.34 19.85 13.87
C TRP A 465 16.28 21.17 14.64
N ASP A 466 17.33 22.00 14.59
CA ASP A 466 17.38 23.32 15.24
C ASP A 466 16.82 24.45 14.34
N SER A 467 16.01 24.12 13.33
CA SER A 467 15.37 25.12 12.48
C SER A 467 14.34 25.92 13.28
N THR A 468 14.37 27.25 13.16
CA THR A 468 13.38 28.15 13.78
C THR A 468 11.95 27.87 13.34
N VAL A 469 11.75 27.21 12.20
CA VAL A 469 10.43 26.77 11.73
C VAL A 469 9.81 25.77 12.73
N LEU A 470 10.64 24.93 13.35
CA LEU A 470 10.21 23.90 14.30
C LEU A 470 9.95 24.43 15.72
N ASP A 471 10.29 25.68 16.04
CA ASP A 471 10.05 26.28 17.36
C ASP A 471 8.56 26.31 17.74
N SER A 472 7.69 26.37 16.74
CA SER A 472 6.23 26.33 16.91
C SER A 472 5.64 24.91 17.05
N VAL A 473 6.47 23.87 16.89
CA VAL A 473 6.03 22.47 16.99
C VAL A 473 6.18 21.99 18.44
N PRO A 474 5.17 21.30 19.02
CA PRO A 474 5.28 20.77 20.37
C PRO A 474 6.52 19.87 20.55
N ALA A 475 7.30 20.12 21.61
CA ALA A 475 8.59 19.44 21.84
C ALA A 475 8.49 17.91 21.83
N ASP A 476 7.42 17.34 22.40
CA ASP A 476 7.20 15.90 22.43
C ASP A 476 6.97 15.33 21.01
N ARG A 477 6.35 16.11 20.13
CA ARG A 477 6.21 15.75 18.71
C ARG A 477 7.56 15.80 18.02
N VAL A 478 8.36 16.86 18.20
CA VAL A 478 9.72 16.94 17.64
C VAL A 478 10.56 15.75 18.06
N ARG A 479 10.57 15.41 19.36
CA ARG A 479 11.28 14.24 19.91
C ARG A 479 10.81 12.92 19.31
N LYS A 480 9.50 12.74 19.09
CA LYS A 480 8.97 11.56 18.40
C LYS A 480 9.55 11.41 17.00
N TRP A 481 9.58 12.50 16.23
CA TRP A 481 10.15 12.50 14.88
C TRP A 481 11.68 12.33 14.88
N GLN A 482 12.39 12.90 15.86
CA GLN A 482 13.83 12.63 16.07
C GLN A 482 14.09 11.15 16.32
N ALA A 483 13.28 10.49 17.15
CA ALA A 483 13.40 9.06 17.40
C ALA A 483 13.17 8.23 16.14
N ILE A 484 12.19 8.58 15.32
CA ILE A 484 11.97 7.96 14.01
C ILE A 484 13.23 8.10 13.14
N SER A 485 13.80 9.30 13.06
CA SER A 485 15.03 9.55 12.31
C SER A 485 16.21 8.72 12.82
N GLN A 486 16.37 8.61 14.14
CA GLN A 486 17.39 7.78 14.78
C GLN A 486 17.23 6.30 14.41
N VAL A 487 16.00 5.75 14.39
CA VAL A 487 15.76 4.38 13.92
C VAL A 487 16.19 4.23 12.45
N ARG A 488 15.79 5.16 11.58
CA ARG A 488 16.14 5.12 10.15
C ARG A 488 17.65 5.21 9.90
N GLN A 489 18.37 5.94 10.74
CA GLN A 489 19.83 6.08 10.67
C GLN A 489 20.57 4.90 11.32
N GLY A 490 19.86 3.84 11.75
CA GLY A 490 20.48 2.67 12.38
C GLY A 490 20.89 2.89 13.84
N SER A 491 20.30 3.87 14.53
CA SER A 491 20.52 4.17 15.94
C SER A 491 19.28 3.90 16.81
N PRO A 492 18.81 2.63 16.91
CA PRO A 492 17.63 2.29 17.70
C PRO A 492 17.81 2.58 19.20
N ALA A 493 19.02 2.46 19.76
CA ALA A 493 19.29 2.81 21.15
C ALA A 493 19.12 4.32 21.42
N GLY A 494 19.51 5.17 20.45
CA GLY A 494 19.23 6.61 20.50
C GLY A 494 17.74 6.89 20.53
N ALA A 495 16.98 6.20 19.68
CA ALA A 495 15.51 6.32 19.64
C ALA A 495 14.87 5.94 20.96
N VAL A 496 15.32 4.85 21.60
CA VAL A 496 14.85 4.44 22.94
C VAL A 496 15.12 5.53 23.98
N LYS A 497 16.33 6.10 24.00
CA LYS A 497 16.68 7.18 24.93
C LYS A 497 15.77 8.41 24.76
N THR A 498 15.36 8.70 23.52
CA THR A 498 14.46 9.81 23.19
C THR A 498 13.01 9.51 23.57
N LEU A 499 12.53 8.28 23.33
CA LEU A 499 11.12 7.88 23.50
C LEU A 499 10.78 7.48 24.95
N MET A 500 11.71 6.88 25.70
CA MET A 500 11.42 6.37 27.05
C MET A 500 10.88 7.46 27.99
N PRO A 501 11.47 8.66 28.09
CA PRO A 501 10.94 9.71 28.97
C PRO A 501 9.55 10.21 28.54
N LEU A 502 9.21 10.10 27.25
CA LEU A 502 7.88 10.44 26.76
C LEU A 502 6.86 9.36 27.15
N TYR A 503 7.25 8.09 27.06
CA TYR A 503 6.42 6.95 27.41
C TYR A 503 6.13 6.86 28.92
N GLU A 504 7.13 7.12 29.77
CA GLU A 504 7.03 7.03 31.23
C GLU A 504 6.11 8.10 31.85
N ARG A 505 5.96 9.27 31.21
CA ARG A 505 5.08 10.34 31.69
C ARG A 505 3.60 9.93 31.74
N ARG A 506 3.22 8.80 31.13
CA ARG A 506 1.85 8.24 31.07
C ARG A 506 0.78 9.35 31.01
N ALA A 507 0.90 10.22 30.01
CA ALA A 507 -0.18 11.14 29.74
C ALA A 507 -1.42 10.31 29.36
N SER A 508 -2.61 10.73 29.80
CA SER A 508 -3.91 10.21 29.37
C SER A 508 -4.22 10.54 27.90
N ASP A 509 -3.18 10.58 27.09
CA ASP A 509 -3.13 11.16 25.76
C ASP A 509 -3.06 10.03 24.75
N SER A 510 -3.92 10.09 23.73
CA SER A 510 -3.93 9.13 22.62
C SER A 510 -2.58 9.02 21.91
N ARG A 511 -1.69 10.01 22.06
CA ARG A 511 -0.29 9.96 21.58
C ARG A 511 0.57 8.91 22.29
N TRP A 512 0.20 8.48 23.49
CA TRP A 512 0.96 7.49 24.27
C TRP A 512 1.02 6.14 23.55
N HIS A 513 -0.07 5.74 22.88
CA HIS A 513 -0.15 4.53 22.07
C HIS A 513 0.87 4.51 20.91
N ASP A 514 0.94 5.60 20.12
CA ASP A 514 1.90 5.73 19.00
C ASP A 514 3.35 5.75 19.53
N VAL A 515 3.63 6.46 20.63
CA VAL A 515 4.96 6.47 21.28
C VAL A 515 5.34 5.07 21.76
N GLY A 516 4.42 4.34 22.40
CA GLY A 516 4.64 2.97 22.86
C GLY A 516 4.96 2.01 21.72
N ARG A 517 4.23 2.10 20.59
CA ARG A 517 4.49 1.31 19.38
C ARG A 517 5.89 1.58 18.82
N LEU A 518 6.26 2.85 18.71
CA LEU A 518 7.60 3.27 18.25
C LEU A 518 8.70 2.79 19.21
N LEU A 519 8.45 2.89 20.52
CA LEU A 519 9.38 2.47 21.56
C LEU A 519 9.61 0.96 21.53
N ALA A 520 8.56 0.15 21.35
CA ALA A 520 8.69 -1.30 21.21
C ALA A 520 9.58 -1.66 20.00
N GLY A 521 9.38 -1.00 18.85
CA GLY A 521 10.25 -1.15 17.69
C GLY A 521 11.71 -0.74 17.97
N GLY A 522 11.92 0.38 18.66
CA GLY A 522 13.24 0.84 19.08
C GLY A 522 13.95 -0.12 20.04
N LEU A 523 13.23 -0.63 21.06
CA LEU A 523 13.75 -1.60 22.04
C LEU A 523 14.14 -2.91 21.36
N LEU A 524 13.29 -3.41 20.45
CA LEU A 524 13.63 -4.57 19.63
C LEU A 524 14.90 -4.32 18.82
N GLY A 525 14.99 -3.18 18.12
CA GLY A 525 16.17 -2.80 17.35
C GLY A 525 17.44 -2.68 18.20
N ALA A 526 17.33 -2.19 19.43
CA ALA A 526 18.43 -2.04 20.38
C ALA A 526 18.82 -3.36 21.08
N GLY A 527 18.04 -4.42 20.92
CA GLY A 527 18.27 -5.71 21.59
C GLY A 527 17.80 -5.78 23.04
N ASP A 528 17.06 -4.79 23.54
CA ASP A 528 16.47 -4.80 24.88
C ASP A 528 15.13 -5.58 24.86
N LEU A 529 15.25 -6.91 24.75
CA LEU A 529 14.11 -7.80 24.53
C LEU A 529 13.15 -7.83 25.74
N HIS A 530 13.65 -7.67 26.97
CA HIS A 530 12.82 -7.66 28.18
C HIS A 530 11.89 -6.46 28.22
N ARG A 531 12.43 -5.25 28.11
CA ARG A 531 11.60 -4.05 28.11
C ARG A 531 10.67 -4.01 26.91
N CYS A 532 11.10 -4.58 25.78
CA CYS A 532 10.23 -4.74 24.62
C CYS A 532 9.00 -5.60 24.96
N CYS A 533 9.17 -6.71 25.68
CA CYS A 533 8.05 -7.51 26.19
C CYS A 533 7.17 -6.71 27.14
N GLU A 534 7.74 -5.98 28.10
CA GLU A 534 6.99 -5.17 29.07
C GLU A 534 6.12 -4.11 28.39
N VAL A 535 6.70 -3.31 27.50
CA VAL A 535 5.96 -2.29 26.72
C VAL A 535 4.87 -2.96 25.89
N SER A 536 5.18 -4.11 25.26
CA SER A 536 4.23 -4.82 24.42
C SER A 536 3.03 -5.36 25.20
N VAL A 537 3.26 -5.98 26.36
CA VAL A 537 2.22 -6.49 27.25
C VAL A 537 1.39 -5.35 27.82
N GLN A 538 2.01 -4.22 28.18
CA GLN A 538 1.29 -3.04 28.69
C GLN A 538 0.35 -2.46 27.62
N LEU A 539 0.82 -2.30 26.38
CA LEU A 539 0.00 -1.82 25.27
C LEU A 539 -1.14 -2.79 24.98
N PHE A 540 -0.86 -4.09 24.92
CA PHE A 540 -1.89 -5.11 24.73
C PHE A 540 -2.94 -5.12 25.85
N GLY A 541 -2.51 -4.89 27.10
CA GLY A 541 -3.42 -4.81 28.25
C GLY A 541 -4.44 -3.67 28.14
N LEU A 542 -4.16 -2.65 27.33
CA LEU A 542 -5.09 -1.55 27.06
C LEU A 542 -6.03 -1.89 25.91
N THR A 543 -5.51 -2.45 24.82
CA THR A 543 -6.31 -2.85 23.65
C THR A 543 -5.71 -4.05 22.95
N ARG A 544 -6.59 -4.99 22.57
CA ARG A 544 -6.18 -6.25 21.94
C ARG A 544 -5.59 -6.07 20.55
N CYS A 545 -5.87 -4.94 19.88
CA CYS A 545 -5.38 -4.70 18.52
C CYS A 545 -3.84 -4.68 18.46
N PHE A 546 -3.17 -4.32 19.55
CA PHE A 546 -1.70 -4.32 19.63
C PHE A 546 -1.06 -5.69 19.45
N ALA A 547 -1.79 -6.80 19.60
CA ALA A 547 -1.26 -8.12 19.29
C ALA A 547 -0.75 -8.21 17.83
N LYS A 548 -1.45 -7.55 16.89
CA LYS A 548 -1.07 -7.55 15.46
C LYS A 548 -0.16 -6.40 15.06
N LEU A 549 -0.15 -5.31 15.84
CA LEU A 549 0.61 -4.09 15.51
C LEU A 549 2.03 -4.07 16.07
N LEU A 550 2.26 -4.81 17.16
CA LEU A 550 3.56 -4.87 17.79
C LEU A 550 4.44 -5.90 17.11
N PRO A 551 5.78 -5.75 17.17
CA PRO A 551 6.70 -6.66 16.49
C PRO A 551 6.88 -7.98 17.26
N LEU A 552 5.79 -8.58 17.77
CA LEU A 552 5.80 -9.77 18.62
C LEU A 552 6.47 -10.95 17.93
N ARG A 553 6.23 -11.20 16.64
CA ARG A 553 6.89 -12.29 15.91
C ARG A 553 8.41 -12.18 15.96
N ALA A 554 8.93 -11.00 15.61
CA ALA A 554 10.37 -10.74 15.59
C ALA A 554 10.97 -10.74 16.99
N LEU A 555 10.23 -10.25 17.99
CA LEU A 555 10.60 -10.29 19.40
C LEU A 555 10.74 -11.75 19.89
N LEU A 556 9.71 -12.57 19.71
CA LEU A 556 9.70 -13.97 20.14
C LEU A 556 10.74 -14.80 19.40
N SER A 557 10.91 -14.60 18.09
CA SER A 557 11.99 -15.24 17.33
C SER A 557 13.37 -14.96 17.93
N ARG A 558 13.66 -13.70 18.30
CA ARG A 558 14.93 -13.34 18.95
C ARG A 558 15.07 -13.91 20.35
N LEU A 559 13.97 -13.97 21.12
CA LEU A 559 13.97 -14.62 22.43
C LEU A 559 14.30 -16.11 22.29
N VAL A 560 13.65 -16.82 21.37
CA VAL A 560 13.91 -18.24 21.08
C VAL A 560 15.37 -18.45 20.67
N SER A 561 15.88 -17.69 19.70
CA SER A 561 17.28 -17.79 19.29
C SER A 561 18.27 -17.49 20.43
N ALA A 562 17.95 -16.52 21.30
CA ALA A 562 18.75 -16.24 22.49
C ALA A 562 18.70 -17.39 23.51
N SER A 563 17.57 -18.09 23.63
CA SER A 563 17.42 -19.30 24.47
C SER A 563 18.28 -20.44 23.97
N GLU A 564 18.19 -20.72 22.67
CA GLU A 564 18.86 -21.86 22.03
C GLU A 564 20.38 -21.71 22.05
N ALA A 565 20.88 -20.47 22.14
CA ALA A 565 22.29 -20.18 22.31
C ALA A 565 22.82 -20.48 23.73
N LEU A 566 21.93 -20.71 24.71
CA LEU A 566 22.30 -21.03 26.10
C LEU A 566 22.22 -22.55 26.33
N GLU A 567 23.23 -23.11 27.01
CA GLU A 567 23.24 -24.55 27.36
C GLU A 567 22.12 -24.92 28.35
N GLU A 568 21.70 -23.97 29.20
CA GLU A 568 20.56 -24.10 30.11
C GLU A 568 19.68 -22.85 30.04
N PRO A 569 18.34 -22.98 30.08
CA PRO A 569 17.43 -21.84 30.01
C PRO A 569 17.66 -20.91 31.20
N ASN A 570 18.03 -19.66 30.93
CA ASN A 570 18.32 -18.68 31.97
C ASN A 570 17.02 -18.21 32.66
N PRO A 571 16.79 -18.53 33.95
CA PRO A 571 15.57 -18.16 34.66
C PRO A 571 15.40 -16.65 34.82
N SER A 572 16.48 -15.87 34.85
CA SER A 572 16.36 -14.39 34.89
C SER A 572 15.86 -13.81 33.57
N PHE A 573 15.90 -14.60 32.50
CA PHE A 573 15.45 -14.21 31.16
C PHE A 573 14.05 -14.76 30.84
N PHE A 574 13.83 -16.07 31.02
CA PHE A 574 12.53 -16.72 30.74
C PHE A 574 11.57 -16.75 31.93
N GLY A 575 12.05 -16.53 33.16
CA GLY A 575 11.19 -16.48 34.35
C GLY A 575 10.44 -15.16 34.52
N VAL A 576 10.56 -14.21 33.58
CA VAL A 576 9.88 -12.91 33.67
C VAL A 576 8.47 -13.00 33.11
N LEU A 577 7.48 -12.60 33.92
CA LEU A 577 6.05 -12.66 33.58
C LEU A 577 5.71 -11.99 32.24
N ALA A 578 6.34 -10.85 31.92
CA ALA A 578 6.11 -10.15 30.66
C ALA A 578 6.48 -11.00 29.43
N VAL A 579 7.53 -11.83 29.52
CA VAL A 579 7.94 -12.73 28.43
C VAL A 579 6.86 -13.80 28.22
N VAL A 580 6.38 -14.41 29.31
CA VAL A 580 5.32 -15.44 29.26
C VAL A 580 4.05 -14.89 28.62
N LEU A 581 3.65 -13.67 29.04
CA LEU A 581 2.47 -13.00 28.50
C LEU A 581 2.66 -12.65 27.02
N ALA A 582 3.86 -12.25 26.59
CA ALA A 582 4.14 -12.00 25.17
C ALA A 582 3.96 -13.27 24.31
N PHE A 583 4.45 -14.43 24.77
CA PHE A 583 4.18 -15.72 24.11
C PHE A 583 2.68 -16.04 24.09
N ASP A 584 1.96 -15.89 25.22
CA ASP A 584 0.53 -16.16 25.29
C ASP A 584 -0.30 -15.26 24.36
N ILE A 585 0.03 -13.97 24.29
CA ILE A 585 -0.61 -13.01 23.38
C ILE A 585 -0.39 -13.45 21.92
N TYR A 586 0.86 -13.74 21.53
CA TYR A 586 1.17 -14.14 20.17
C TYR A 586 0.44 -15.43 19.77
N SER A 587 0.51 -16.46 20.61
CA SER A 587 -0.16 -17.76 20.41
C SER A 587 -1.66 -17.63 20.17
N ARG A 588 -2.34 -16.80 20.97
CA ARG A 588 -3.81 -16.68 20.91
C ARG A 588 -4.30 -15.78 19.78
N TYR A 589 -3.58 -14.71 19.47
CA TYR A 589 -4.09 -13.63 18.63
C TYR A 589 -3.36 -13.46 17.29
N VAL A 590 -2.19 -14.09 17.12
CA VAL A 590 -1.36 -13.95 15.92
C VAL A 590 -1.10 -15.29 15.24
N SER A 591 -0.45 -16.24 15.93
CA SER A 591 -0.04 -17.53 15.36
C SER A 591 0.37 -18.52 16.44
N SER A 592 0.09 -19.82 16.24
CA SER A 592 0.51 -20.92 17.12
C SER A 592 1.97 -21.37 16.94
N GLU A 593 2.76 -20.66 16.12
CA GLU A 593 4.15 -21.00 15.77
C GLU A 593 5.08 -21.22 16.97
N TYR A 594 4.80 -20.61 18.13
CA TYR A 594 5.62 -20.70 19.34
C TYR A 594 4.93 -21.34 20.55
N ASP A 595 3.88 -22.15 20.33
CA ASP A 595 3.12 -22.79 21.41
C ASP A 595 3.95 -23.74 22.29
N GLU A 596 4.94 -24.42 21.71
CA GLU A 596 5.84 -25.31 22.45
C GLU A 596 6.68 -24.52 23.47
N TYR A 597 7.34 -23.44 23.02
CA TYR A 597 8.15 -22.58 23.88
C TYR A 597 7.33 -21.93 24.99
N LYS A 598 6.07 -21.57 24.72
CA LYS A 598 5.17 -21.01 25.74
C LYS A 598 5.05 -21.92 26.97
N ALA A 599 4.99 -23.25 26.78
CA ALA A 599 4.91 -24.20 27.89
C ALA A 599 6.21 -24.19 28.72
N ASP A 600 7.36 -24.16 28.06
CA ASP A 600 8.68 -24.12 28.70
C ASP A 600 8.87 -22.83 29.52
N VAL A 601 8.51 -21.68 28.96
CA VAL A 601 8.58 -20.40 29.68
C VAL A 601 7.66 -20.42 30.92
N MET A 602 6.46 -20.99 30.82
CA MET A 602 5.57 -21.14 31.97
C MET A 602 6.16 -22.06 33.07
N GLU A 603 6.90 -23.09 32.69
CA GLU A 603 7.58 -23.95 33.65
C GLU A 603 8.73 -23.23 34.36
N CYS A 604 9.50 -22.41 33.64
CA CYS A 604 10.55 -21.57 34.22
C CYS A 604 10.02 -20.64 35.32
N VAL A 605 8.87 -20.00 35.11
CA VAL A 605 8.22 -19.14 36.13
C VAL A 605 7.84 -19.95 37.36
N LYS A 606 7.20 -21.11 37.18
CA LYS A 606 6.79 -21.98 38.30
C LYS A 606 7.98 -22.44 39.15
N ARG A 607 9.09 -22.81 38.48
CA ARG A 607 10.33 -23.21 39.16
C ARG A 607 10.94 -22.05 39.93
N TRP A 608 10.90 -20.84 39.37
CA TRP A 608 11.40 -19.64 40.04
C TRP A 608 10.59 -19.28 41.28
N GLU A 609 9.25 -19.26 41.20
CA GLU A 609 8.37 -19.05 42.37
C GLU A 609 8.58 -20.09 43.47
N GLN A 610 8.86 -21.34 43.10
CA GLN A 610 9.18 -22.39 44.08
C GLN A 610 10.51 -22.11 44.78
N CYS A 611 11.56 -21.71 44.06
CA CYS A 611 12.84 -21.34 44.67
C CYS A 611 12.71 -20.16 45.65
N GLU A 612 11.93 -19.14 45.29
CA GLU A 612 11.67 -17.96 46.13
C GLU A 612 10.92 -18.34 47.42
N LYS A 613 9.86 -19.15 47.31
CA LYS A 613 9.09 -19.65 48.47
C LYS A 613 9.91 -20.48 49.45
N HIS A 614 10.96 -21.15 48.98
CA HIS A 614 11.84 -21.98 49.82
C HIS A 614 13.03 -21.20 50.39
N GLY A 615 13.07 -19.87 50.24
CA GLY A 615 14.13 -19.03 50.80
C GLY A 615 15.52 -19.36 50.23
N VAL A 616 15.58 -19.93 49.02
CA VAL A 616 16.84 -20.16 48.34
C VAL A 616 17.38 -18.79 47.93
N ASP A 617 18.50 -18.39 48.50
CA ASP A 617 19.11 -17.08 48.27
C ASP A 617 19.48 -16.91 46.80
N THR A 618 18.65 -16.16 46.05
CA THR A 618 18.81 -15.90 44.62
C THR A 618 19.87 -14.83 44.33
N SER A 619 20.52 -14.26 45.35
CA SER A 619 21.62 -13.29 45.19
C SER A 619 22.90 -13.89 44.58
N PHE A 620 22.96 -15.21 44.40
CA PHE A 620 24.08 -15.96 43.80
C PHE A 620 23.94 -16.27 42.30
N LEU A 621 23.15 -15.49 41.55
CA LEU A 621 23.21 -15.52 40.08
C LEU A 621 24.07 -14.34 39.60
N PRO A 622 25.21 -14.60 38.93
CA PRO A 622 26.22 -13.59 38.71
C PRO A 622 25.76 -12.52 37.73
N ASN A 623 25.93 -11.25 38.11
CA ASN A 623 26.08 -10.15 37.16
C ASN A 623 27.29 -10.45 36.28
N ASN A 624 27.11 -10.35 34.97
CA ASN A 624 28.13 -10.58 33.95
C ASN A 624 29.39 -9.73 34.18
N SER A 625 30.43 -10.32 34.79
CA SER A 625 31.85 -10.17 34.44
C SER A 625 32.68 -11.05 35.37
N ASP A 626 32.70 -12.37 35.13
CA ASP A 626 33.88 -13.24 35.25
C ASP A 626 33.49 -14.72 35.37
N ARG A 627 34.11 -15.52 34.51
CA ARG A 627 34.01 -16.98 34.51
C ARG A 627 34.77 -17.54 35.71
N GLN A 628 34.05 -18.12 36.68
CA GLN A 628 34.52 -19.33 37.36
C GLN A 628 33.34 -20.18 37.87
N ILE A 629 33.25 -21.40 37.35
CA ILE A 629 32.19 -22.38 37.61
C ILE A 629 32.43 -23.04 38.97
N SER A 630 31.49 -22.87 39.91
CA SER A 630 31.40 -23.64 41.17
C SER A 630 30.49 -24.86 40.99
N LYS A 631 30.99 -26.04 41.37
CA LYS A 631 30.35 -27.37 41.19
C LYS A 631 29.18 -27.68 42.15
N SER A 632 28.70 -26.75 42.98
CA SER A 632 27.74 -27.08 44.04
C SER A 632 26.26 -27.14 43.64
N CYS A 633 25.86 -26.66 42.46
CA CYS A 633 24.44 -26.66 42.06
C CYS A 633 23.97 -27.94 41.30
N LYS A 634 24.80 -28.97 41.18
CA LYS A 634 24.50 -30.19 40.39
C LYS A 634 23.62 -31.25 41.09
N ARG A 635 23.12 -31.01 42.32
CA ARG A 635 22.36 -32.03 43.07
C ARG A 635 20.82 -31.91 43.00
N CYS A 636 20.27 -30.82 42.47
CA CYS A 636 18.80 -30.67 42.34
C CYS A 636 18.28 -30.95 40.91
N LEU A 637 19.15 -31.33 39.97
CA LEU A 637 18.79 -31.54 38.56
C LEU A 637 19.07 -32.99 38.14
N ARG A 638 18.07 -33.87 38.31
CA ARG A 638 17.91 -35.06 37.48
C ARG A 638 16.41 -35.26 37.17
N PRO A 639 16.00 -35.36 35.89
CA PRO A 639 14.68 -35.85 35.56
C PRO A 639 14.60 -37.37 35.79
N PRO A 640 13.40 -37.95 35.98
CA PRO A 640 13.25 -39.40 36.06
C PRO A 640 13.58 -40.03 34.71
N SER A 641 14.41 -41.06 34.74
CA SER A 641 14.77 -41.86 33.56
C SER A 641 13.55 -42.59 33.01
N VAL A 642 13.12 -42.25 31.80
CA VAL A 642 12.18 -43.07 31.03
C VAL A 642 12.98 -44.15 30.30
N SER A 643 12.98 -45.36 30.86
CA SER A 643 13.42 -46.57 30.17
C SER A 643 12.18 -47.33 29.68
N GLY A 644 12.02 -47.41 28.35
CA GLY A 644 11.13 -48.40 27.75
C GLY A 644 10.42 -47.95 26.49
N LEU A 645 11.11 -47.93 25.35
CA LEU A 645 10.45 -48.13 24.05
C LEU A 645 11.27 -49.13 23.22
N ARG A 646 10.63 -50.26 22.96
CA ARG A 646 11.12 -51.38 22.15
C ARG A 646 11.18 -50.97 20.68
N SER A 647 12.16 -51.52 19.99
CA SER A 647 12.36 -51.48 18.55
C SER A 647 11.20 -52.12 17.78
N CYS A 648 10.73 -51.44 16.74
CA CYS A 648 10.12 -52.08 15.58
C CYS A 648 10.80 -51.55 14.31
N HIS A 649 11.52 -52.44 13.64
CA HIS A 649 11.91 -52.31 12.24
C HIS A 649 10.66 -52.40 11.35
N SER A 650 10.57 -51.55 10.33
CA SER A 650 10.75 -51.93 8.92
C SER A 650 9.85 -51.15 7.93
N ARG A 651 10.49 -50.78 6.81
CA ARG A 651 9.95 -50.60 5.44
C ARG A 651 9.25 -49.28 5.07
N SER A 652 9.99 -48.47 4.31
CA SER A 652 9.56 -47.77 3.08
C SER A 652 8.99 -48.75 2.04
N PRO A 653 8.21 -48.32 1.02
CA PRO A 653 8.21 -47.02 0.32
C PRO A 653 7.29 -45.96 0.92
#